data_AF-D0TKU7-F1
#
_entry.id   AF-D0TKU7-F1
#
_cell.length_a   1.000
_cell.length_b   1.000
_cell.length_c   1.000
_cell.angle_alpha   90.00
_cell.angle_beta   90.00
_cell.angle_gamma   90.00
#
_symmetry.space_group_name_H-M   'P 1'
#
loop_
_entity.id
_entity.type
_entity.pdbx_description
1 polymer ?
#
loop_
_entity_poly.entity_id
_entity_poly.type
_entity_poly.pdbx_seq_one_letter_code
_entity_poly.pdbx_strand_id
1 'polypeptide(L)'
;MLLLCVMQSFIFVLHAQNTQRNIAYTDDNVRFTVISDGAIRLEYAPDGKFVDDRSHIVVNRNYPQVDYKLKTRGGWVEITTSKMKMRYKKNSGQFTDKNLVITASKEILPFTWKPGMQQKGNLKGTYRTLDGMDGDTQTQTWVADTKKGDKLKLEDGLLATDGWTLIDDSQGLLFDDNKDWDWVKERPANGGQDWYFIAYGHDYKAALKDYTLFAGKVPLPPRYAFGYWWSRYWLYSDREFRNLIDNFHTYQIPLDVLVVDMDWHYTEQGKGGWTGWTWNRDLFPNPKEFLGYLKQNDVKITLNLHPADGVASYEEKYPGLAKDMGVDPQSKQTIPWINSDKKFIKNMFKNVLTPMEKDGVDFWWLDWQQGIYDPKVKNLSNTWWINYAFFSNMEKNRDTRPILYHRWGGLGNHRYQVGFSGDAVVSWKSLDFQPYFNSTASNVLYGYWSHDLGGHIGESIDPEMYTRWLQFGALSPIMRTHSQKSAGLNKEPWVFNKEYCDVLRKTIQQRYEMAPYIYTMARKGYDEGLALCRPMYYDYPDNKEAYEFRNEYMFGDDILVAPATAPAKDGYVQVRVWLPEGEWYELHTGTLLKGGQIVERPFAIDEYPIYVKAGAVLPMYTRKVMNLNGNDEEVVVTVFPGGNGISSFNFYEDNGNDKNYASEYAVTKLTSSSQGQERTIVIGKRDGQYKDMPESRSFKVKVLSSLVPQSVTVNGQPAKYEYLGEEFALSVDLSVLSCDQEKVIKIVYPTETADMNGLLGVSRRIAKSMEQLKYRDSYICFKEEFGKMGSLSEAVIYAPEKISSLVSDFWKSYTDLPEVLKRQGLNDENKAWFLQSICWSKQ
;
A
#
# COMPACT_ATOMS: atom_id res chain seq x y z
N MET A 1 7.09 -53.34 -6.25
CA MET A 1 8.00 -52.33 -6.86
C MET A 1 7.20 -51.04 -6.95
N LEU A 2 7.12 -50.15 -5.97
CA LEU A 2 8.13 -49.55 -5.10
C LEU A 2 9.23 -48.83 -5.89
N LEU A 3 9.30 -47.51 -5.66
CA LEU A 3 10.12 -46.44 -6.28
C LEU A 3 9.57 -45.82 -7.57
N LEU A 4 8.77 -44.76 -7.42
CA LEU A 4 8.94 -43.43 -8.03
C LEU A 4 7.71 -42.59 -7.65
N CYS A 5 7.91 -41.31 -7.32
CA CYS A 5 6.90 -40.30 -6.93
C CYS A 5 6.66 -40.11 -5.41
N VAL A 6 7.68 -39.70 -4.65
CA VAL A 6 7.53 -38.69 -3.58
C VAL A 6 8.90 -38.05 -3.34
N MET A 7 9.10 -36.80 -3.77
CA MET A 7 9.93 -35.78 -3.09
C MET A 7 10.02 -34.50 -3.92
N GLN A 8 8.98 -33.66 -3.80
CA GLN A 8 9.11 -32.20 -3.89
C GLN A 8 8.04 -31.60 -2.99
N SER A 9 8.16 -31.87 -1.69
CA SER A 9 7.49 -31.09 -0.66
C SER A 9 8.46 -29.98 -0.27
N PHE A 10 8.17 -28.75 -0.71
CA PHE A 10 8.81 -27.55 -0.19
C PHE A 10 8.52 -27.47 1.30
N ILE A 11 9.52 -27.81 2.11
CA ILE A 11 9.54 -27.59 3.54
C ILE A 11 9.90 -26.12 3.75
N PHE A 12 8.91 -25.25 3.93
CA PHE A 12 9.13 -23.95 4.57
C PHE A 12 9.23 -24.17 6.09
N VAL A 13 10.34 -24.78 6.52
CA VAL A 13 10.78 -24.62 7.90
C VAL A 13 11.49 -23.29 7.95
N LEU A 14 10.92 -22.35 8.70
CA LEU A 14 11.63 -21.23 9.32
C LEU A 14 12.81 -21.84 10.09
N HIS A 15 13.92 -22.08 9.39
CA HIS A 15 15.20 -22.23 10.05
C HIS A 15 15.43 -20.86 10.68
N ALA A 16 15.49 -20.81 12.01
CA ALA A 16 16.17 -19.72 12.68
C ALA A 16 17.54 -19.61 12.00
N GLN A 17 17.69 -18.62 11.11
CA GLN A 17 18.95 -18.43 10.41
C GLN A 17 19.97 -18.18 11.51
N ASN A 18 20.98 -19.04 11.57
CA ASN A 18 22.07 -18.87 12.51
C ASN A 18 22.74 -17.54 12.16
N THR A 19 22.47 -16.49 12.94
CA THR A 19 23.00 -15.15 12.69
C THR A 19 24.31 -14.98 13.44
N GLN A 20 25.26 -14.30 12.83
CA GLN A 20 26.58 -14.04 13.40
C GLN A 20 27.11 -12.69 12.92
N ARG A 21 28.21 -12.20 13.50
CA ARG A 21 28.77 -10.89 13.12
C ARG A 21 29.35 -10.83 11.71
N ASN A 22 29.71 -11.96 11.07
CA ASN A 22 30.32 -12.04 9.73
C ASN A 22 31.52 -11.08 9.49
N ILE A 23 32.35 -10.84 10.51
CA ILE A 23 33.58 -10.03 10.35
C ILE A 23 34.55 -10.80 9.46
N ALA A 24 34.77 -10.30 8.25
CA ALA A 24 35.64 -10.94 7.26
C ALA A 24 37.10 -10.51 7.40
N TYR A 25 37.34 -9.29 7.89
CA TYR A 25 38.69 -8.77 8.11
C TYR A 25 38.69 -7.71 9.21
N THR A 26 39.73 -7.71 10.04
CA THR A 26 39.98 -6.66 11.02
C THR A 26 41.48 -6.43 11.17
N ASP A 27 41.88 -5.17 11.31
CA ASP A 27 43.19 -4.75 11.83
C ASP A 27 42.99 -3.66 12.90
N ASP A 28 44.06 -2.95 13.26
CA ASP A 28 44.07 -1.95 14.34
C ASP A 28 43.09 -0.79 14.09
N ASN A 29 42.78 -0.47 12.83
CA ASN A 29 41.97 0.69 12.49
C ASN A 29 40.84 0.39 11.49
N VAL A 30 40.83 -0.77 10.84
CA VAL A 30 39.87 -1.11 9.79
C VAL A 30 39.15 -2.41 10.10
N ARG A 31 37.84 -2.43 9.89
CA ARG A 31 37.00 -3.63 9.99
C ARG A 31 36.08 -3.74 8.78
N PHE A 32 36.00 -4.93 8.20
CA PHE A 32 35.09 -5.26 7.10
C PHE A 32 34.18 -6.41 7.51
N THR A 33 32.87 -6.20 7.35
CA THR A 33 31.83 -7.14 7.74
C THR A 33 30.93 -7.44 6.56
N VAL A 34 30.81 -8.71 6.18
CA VAL A 34 29.98 -9.12 5.03
C VAL A 34 28.55 -9.38 5.52
N ILE A 35 27.59 -8.62 5.01
CA ILE A 35 26.19 -8.68 5.45
C ILE A 35 25.40 -9.69 4.62
N SER A 36 25.60 -9.64 3.31
CA SER A 36 25.06 -10.58 2.33
C SER A 36 26.04 -10.68 1.16
N ASP A 37 25.69 -11.46 0.13
CA ASP A 37 26.42 -11.47 -1.12
C ASP A 37 26.51 -10.07 -1.76
N GLY A 38 25.45 -9.26 -1.61
CA GLY A 38 25.33 -7.92 -2.17
C GLY A 38 25.76 -6.79 -1.21
N ALA A 39 25.79 -7.01 0.10
CA ALA A 39 26.01 -5.95 1.08
C ALA A 39 27.26 -6.15 1.97
N ILE A 40 28.04 -5.09 2.17
CA ILE A 40 29.22 -5.07 3.04
C ILE A 40 29.27 -3.78 3.88
N ARG A 41 29.60 -3.92 5.17
CA ARG A 41 29.92 -2.80 6.07
C ARG A 41 31.44 -2.56 6.08
N LEU A 42 31.83 -1.30 5.95
CA LEU A 42 33.21 -0.84 5.90
C LEU A 42 33.44 0.17 7.03
N GLU A 43 34.39 -0.13 7.91
CA GLU A 43 34.62 0.67 9.09
C GLU A 43 36.08 1.09 9.19
N TYR A 44 36.30 2.38 9.45
CA TYR A 44 37.60 2.93 9.81
C TYR A 44 37.47 3.66 11.16
N ALA A 45 38.31 3.30 12.13
CA ALA A 45 38.38 3.90 13.45
C ALA A 45 39.82 4.37 13.72
N PRO A 46 40.11 5.69 13.69
CA PRO A 46 41.49 6.19 13.83
C PRO A 46 42.11 5.92 15.21
N ASP A 47 41.29 5.72 16.24
CA ASP A 47 41.69 5.36 17.60
C ASP A 47 41.61 3.85 17.89
N GLY A 48 41.25 3.04 16.89
CA GLY A 48 41.05 1.60 16.99
C GLY A 48 39.79 1.18 17.76
N LYS A 49 38.89 2.13 18.07
CA LYS A 49 37.65 1.87 18.79
C LYS A 49 36.47 1.89 17.82
N PHE A 50 36.07 0.72 17.34
CA PHE A 50 34.91 0.57 16.47
C PHE A 50 33.59 0.87 17.22
N VAL A 51 32.62 1.43 16.50
CA VAL A 51 31.29 1.72 17.04
C VAL A 51 30.37 0.54 16.74
N ASP A 52 30.08 -0.25 17.78
CA ASP A 52 29.18 -1.40 17.72
C ASP A 52 27.73 -1.05 18.07
N ASP A 53 27.51 0.07 18.76
CA ASP A 53 26.19 0.57 19.16
C ASP A 53 25.24 0.65 17.95
N ARG A 54 23.94 0.43 18.18
CA ARG A 54 22.92 0.59 17.13
C ARG A 54 22.82 2.06 16.74
N SER A 55 22.67 2.33 15.44
CA SER A 55 22.38 3.66 14.93
C SER A 55 20.91 3.80 14.58
N HIS A 56 20.48 5.03 14.32
CA HIS A 56 19.12 5.32 13.86
C HIS A 56 18.82 4.58 12.53
N ILE A 57 19.77 4.50 11.61
CA ILE A 57 19.59 3.78 10.35
C ILE A 57 19.74 2.27 10.58
N VAL A 58 20.83 1.85 11.24
CA VAL A 58 21.27 0.45 11.31
C VAL A 58 21.16 -0.11 12.73
N VAL A 59 20.19 -1.00 12.91
CA VAL A 59 19.82 -1.59 14.21
C VAL A 59 20.28 -3.05 14.38
N ASN A 60 20.58 -3.76 13.30
CA ASN A 60 21.05 -5.14 13.36
C ASN A 60 22.58 -5.21 13.17
N ARG A 61 23.24 -6.02 14.00
CA ARG A 61 24.70 -6.25 14.01
C ARG A 61 25.08 -7.71 13.77
N ASN A 62 24.09 -8.60 13.69
CA ASN A 62 24.26 -10.01 13.35
C ASN A 62 23.47 -10.27 12.06
N TYR A 63 24.07 -11.05 11.17
CA TYR A 63 23.58 -11.28 9.82
C TYR A 63 23.55 -12.78 9.52
N PRO A 64 22.73 -13.23 8.56
CA PRO A 64 22.78 -14.62 8.07
C PRO A 64 24.20 -14.96 7.61
N GLN A 65 24.63 -16.22 7.75
CA GLN A 65 25.94 -16.66 7.25
C GLN A 65 26.07 -16.38 5.73
N VAL A 66 27.24 -15.85 5.32
CA VAL A 66 27.55 -15.50 3.93
C VAL A 66 28.83 -16.20 3.48
N ASP A 67 28.82 -16.72 2.25
CA ASP A 67 30.01 -17.28 1.62
C ASP A 67 30.84 -16.16 0.96
N TYR A 68 32.08 -16.00 1.40
CA TYR A 68 33.02 -15.05 0.81
C TYR A 68 34.44 -15.60 0.77
N LYS A 69 35.26 -15.07 -0.14
CA LYS A 69 36.70 -15.39 -0.24
C LYS A 69 37.51 -14.18 0.23
N LEU A 70 38.36 -14.41 1.24
CA LEU A 70 39.34 -13.44 1.71
C LEU A 70 40.73 -13.77 1.15
N LYS A 71 41.42 -12.76 0.61
CA LYS A 71 42.84 -12.84 0.25
C LYS A 71 43.60 -11.65 0.81
N THR A 72 44.72 -11.93 1.47
CA THR A 72 45.65 -10.93 2.02
C THR A 72 47.04 -11.13 1.42
N ARG A 73 47.24 -10.71 0.16
CA ARG A 73 48.54 -10.84 -0.54
C ARG A 73 48.95 -9.52 -1.19
N GLY A 74 50.24 -9.23 -1.21
CA GLY A 74 50.80 -8.05 -1.90
C GLY A 74 50.39 -6.70 -1.29
N GLY A 75 50.12 -6.65 0.03
CA GLY A 75 49.71 -5.40 0.71
C GLY A 75 48.24 -5.01 0.51
N TRP A 76 47.42 -5.89 -0.07
CA TRP A 76 45.99 -5.67 -0.27
C TRP A 76 45.16 -6.69 0.52
N VAL A 77 44.04 -6.22 1.04
CA VAL A 77 42.91 -7.03 1.49
C VAL A 77 41.93 -7.11 0.32
N GLU A 78 41.58 -8.32 -0.12
CA GLU A 78 40.57 -8.56 -1.15
C GLU A 78 39.47 -9.46 -0.57
N ILE A 79 38.23 -8.98 -0.60
CA ILE A 79 37.03 -9.74 -0.24
C ILE A 79 36.19 -9.91 -1.50
N THR A 80 35.83 -11.14 -1.83
CA THR A 80 35.00 -11.47 -3.01
C THR A 80 33.76 -12.23 -2.60
N THR A 81 32.60 -11.77 -3.06
CA THR A 81 31.29 -12.44 -2.99
C THR A 81 30.81 -12.80 -4.40
N SER A 82 29.61 -13.38 -4.52
CA SER A 82 28.98 -13.61 -5.83
C SER A 82 28.66 -12.30 -6.58
N LYS A 83 28.40 -11.19 -5.86
CA LYS A 83 28.02 -9.89 -6.46
C LYS A 83 29.17 -8.90 -6.58
N MET A 84 30.17 -8.90 -5.69
CA MET A 84 31.22 -7.87 -5.71
C MET A 84 32.61 -8.37 -5.32
N LYS A 85 33.60 -7.54 -5.66
CA LYS A 85 34.96 -7.64 -5.17
C LYS A 85 35.41 -6.31 -4.57
N MET A 86 35.67 -6.29 -3.27
CA MET A 86 36.25 -5.16 -2.56
C MET A 86 37.76 -5.35 -2.42
N ARG A 87 38.54 -4.29 -2.67
CA ARG A 87 39.98 -4.25 -2.42
C ARG A 87 40.36 -3.03 -1.60
N TYR A 88 41.11 -3.24 -0.51
CA TYR A 88 41.65 -2.20 0.35
C TYR A 88 43.17 -2.33 0.48
N LYS A 89 43.92 -1.23 0.38
CA LYS A 89 45.36 -1.20 0.62
C LYS A 89 45.62 -1.23 2.12
N LYS A 90 46.20 -2.31 2.63
CA LYS A 90 46.40 -2.55 4.07
C LYS A 90 47.19 -1.41 4.72
N ASN A 91 46.82 -1.03 5.95
CA ASN A 91 47.48 0.01 6.75
C ASN A 91 47.58 1.38 6.04
N SER A 92 46.60 1.74 5.22
CA SER A 92 46.61 3.00 4.46
C SER A 92 45.66 4.07 5.01
N GLY A 93 45.07 3.83 6.19
CA GLY A 93 44.21 4.78 6.90
C GLY A 93 42.80 4.87 6.31
N GLN A 94 42.21 6.06 6.48
CA GLN A 94 40.86 6.43 6.05
C GLN A 94 40.57 6.02 4.60
N PHE A 95 39.36 5.58 4.31
CA PHE A 95 38.94 5.18 2.97
C PHE A 95 38.90 6.37 2.01
N THR A 96 39.63 6.24 0.91
CA THR A 96 39.78 7.22 -0.18
C THR A 96 39.79 6.52 -1.53
N ASP A 97 39.66 7.27 -2.62
CA ASP A 97 39.76 6.80 -4.00
C ASP A 97 41.13 6.17 -4.37
N LYS A 98 42.14 6.39 -3.51
CA LYS A 98 43.50 5.86 -3.64
C LYS A 98 43.70 4.50 -2.99
N ASN A 99 42.90 4.14 -2.00
CA ASN A 99 43.12 2.93 -1.20
C ASN A 99 41.96 1.95 -1.15
N LEU A 100 40.75 2.34 -1.54
CA LEU A 100 39.58 1.48 -1.56
C LEU A 100 38.94 1.49 -2.95
N VAL A 101 38.62 0.29 -3.45
CA VAL A 101 37.86 0.11 -4.69
C VAL A 101 36.92 -1.08 -4.56
N ILE A 102 35.69 -0.94 -5.04
CA ILE A 102 34.71 -2.03 -5.14
C ILE A 102 34.32 -2.19 -6.59
N THR A 103 34.39 -3.41 -7.11
CA THR A 103 34.02 -3.73 -8.50
C THR A 103 32.94 -4.78 -8.53
N ALA A 104 32.06 -4.69 -9.51
CA ALA A 104 31.13 -5.76 -9.85
C ALA A 104 31.83 -7.10 -10.08
N SER A 105 31.19 -8.18 -9.65
CA SER A 105 31.51 -9.54 -10.13
C SER A 105 31.02 -9.74 -11.57
N LYS A 106 31.53 -10.76 -12.26
CA LYS A 106 31.32 -10.97 -13.71
C LYS A 106 29.85 -11.09 -14.15
N GLU A 107 28.97 -11.50 -13.24
CA GLU A 107 27.57 -11.86 -13.54
C GLU A 107 26.58 -10.74 -13.19
N ILE A 108 27.04 -9.60 -12.70
CA ILE A 108 26.20 -8.43 -12.44
C ILE A 108 26.58 -7.26 -13.33
N LEU A 109 25.71 -6.24 -13.40
CA LEU A 109 25.96 -5.01 -14.14
C LEU A 109 27.37 -4.46 -13.80
N PRO A 110 28.26 -4.29 -14.79
CA PRO A 110 29.63 -3.86 -14.53
C PRO A 110 29.68 -2.46 -13.91
N PHE A 111 30.28 -2.36 -12.71
CA PHE A 111 30.65 -1.08 -12.11
C PHE A 111 32.04 -1.14 -11.48
N THR A 112 32.66 0.03 -11.34
CA THR A 112 33.82 0.26 -10.48
C THR A 112 33.52 1.47 -9.64
N TRP A 113 33.43 1.27 -8.34
CA TRP A 113 33.17 2.31 -7.35
C TRP A 113 34.43 2.61 -6.54
N LYS A 114 34.61 3.89 -6.23
CA LYS A 114 35.65 4.42 -5.35
C LYS A 114 35.03 5.49 -4.44
N PRO A 115 35.55 5.67 -3.21
CA PRO A 115 35.11 6.75 -2.33
C PRO A 115 35.08 8.12 -3.02
N GLY A 116 34.01 8.88 -2.78
CA GLY A 116 33.77 10.19 -3.40
C GLY A 116 33.04 10.15 -4.74
N MET A 117 32.81 8.97 -5.34
CA MET A 117 31.96 8.86 -6.52
C MET A 117 30.50 9.09 -6.18
N GLN A 118 29.85 9.98 -6.95
CA GLN A 118 28.40 10.16 -6.90
C GLN A 118 27.71 9.17 -7.85
N GLN A 119 26.57 8.66 -7.40
CA GLN A 119 25.68 7.85 -8.19
C GLN A 119 24.98 8.73 -9.23
N LYS A 120 24.84 8.27 -10.48
CA LYS A 120 24.34 9.10 -11.59
C LYS A 120 22.88 8.83 -11.93
N GLY A 121 22.41 7.61 -11.70
CA GLY A 121 21.08 7.11 -12.01
C GLY A 121 20.27 6.74 -10.78
N ASN A 122 20.40 7.49 -9.67
CA ASN A 122 19.57 7.28 -8.48
C ASN A 122 18.09 7.37 -8.84
N LEU A 123 17.32 6.33 -8.49
CA LEU A 123 15.90 6.20 -8.80
C LEU A 123 14.99 6.91 -7.78
N LYS A 124 15.60 7.70 -6.88
CA LYS A 124 14.96 8.50 -5.82
C LYS A 124 14.20 7.66 -4.81
N GLY A 125 13.80 8.30 -3.72
CA GLY A 125 12.95 7.72 -2.68
C GLY A 125 11.69 8.55 -2.54
N THR A 126 11.48 9.11 -1.35
CA THR A 126 10.34 9.98 -1.06
C THR A 126 10.81 11.34 -0.55
N TYR A 127 9.88 12.17 -0.11
CA TYR A 127 10.14 13.41 0.60
C TYR A 127 9.30 13.46 1.87
N ARG A 128 9.66 14.36 2.81
CA ARG A 128 8.98 14.49 4.10
C ARG A 128 7.46 14.68 3.96
N THR A 129 7.03 15.54 3.03
CA THR A 129 5.62 15.92 2.83
C THR A 129 5.35 16.56 1.46
N LEU A 130 4.09 16.64 1.07
CA LEU A 130 3.50 17.37 -0.06
C LEU A 130 2.76 18.65 0.38
N ASP A 131 2.98 19.12 1.61
CA ASP A 131 2.39 20.38 2.09
C ASP A 131 2.54 21.51 1.07
N GLY A 132 1.42 22.10 0.69
CA GLY A 132 1.37 23.23 -0.23
C GLY A 132 1.71 22.93 -1.69
N MET A 133 1.91 21.66 -2.05
CA MET A 133 2.27 21.28 -3.42
C MET A 133 1.04 21.22 -4.34
N ASP A 134 1.12 21.87 -5.50
CA ASP A 134 0.24 21.63 -6.67
C ASP A 134 1.03 20.77 -7.67
N GLY A 135 0.75 19.47 -7.68
CA GLY A 135 1.64 18.48 -8.30
C GLY A 135 2.99 18.45 -7.60
N ASP A 136 4.04 18.83 -8.33
CA ASP A 136 5.43 18.89 -7.85
C ASP A 136 5.89 20.33 -7.52
N THR A 137 4.99 21.31 -7.51
CA THR A 137 5.33 22.73 -7.39
C THR A 137 4.80 23.32 -6.10
N GLN A 138 5.69 23.93 -5.30
CA GLN A 138 5.30 24.59 -4.05
C GLN A 138 4.51 25.87 -4.34
N THR A 139 3.28 25.96 -3.80
CA THR A 139 2.38 27.11 -4.00
C THR A 139 2.25 28.01 -2.78
N GLN A 140 2.62 27.50 -1.61
CA GLN A 140 2.46 28.12 -0.30
C GLN A 140 3.76 28.75 0.22
N THR A 141 3.64 29.64 1.20
CA THR A 141 4.77 30.37 1.81
C THR A 141 5.03 29.97 3.26
N TRP A 142 4.11 29.21 3.87
CA TRP A 142 4.19 28.80 5.29
C TRP A 142 4.96 27.49 5.49
N VAL A 143 5.27 26.76 4.41
CA VAL A 143 6.03 25.51 4.46
C VAL A 143 7.50 25.80 4.70
N ALA A 144 8.06 25.25 5.77
CA ALA A 144 9.44 25.55 6.19
C ALA A 144 10.51 24.97 5.23
N ASP A 145 10.23 23.85 4.58
CA ASP A 145 11.26 23.07 3.87
C ASP A 145 11.50 23.52 2.42
N THR A 146 10.54 24.25 1.83
CA THR A 146 10.54 24.62 0.41
C THR A 146 9.97 26.02 0.22
N LYS A 147 10.41 26.74 -0.80
CA LYS A 147 9.90 28.08 -1.11
C LYS A 147 8.85 28.03 -2.21
N LYS A 148 7.92 28.99 -2.20
CA LYS A 148 6.96 29.17 -3.30
C LYS A 148 7.66 29.24 -4.65
N GLY A 149 7.23 28.39 -5.59
CA GLY A 149 7.81 28.25 -6.93
C GLY A 149 8.88 27.15 -7.04
N ASP A 150 9.38 26.62 -5.93
CA ASP A 150 10.30 25.49 -5.96
C ASP A 150 9.62 24.24 -6.53
N LYS A 151 10.40 23.45 -7.28
CA LYS A 151 10.03 22.08 -7.64
C LYS A 151 10.47 21.13 -6.53
N LEU A 152 9.58 20.23 -6.14
CA LEU A 152 9.88 19.19 -5.17
C LEU A 152 11.04 18.32 -5.67
N LYS A 153 12.05 18.16 -4.81
CA LYS A 153 13.19 17.29 -5.06
C LYS A 153 13.09 16.11 -4.12
N LEU A 154 12.66 14.96 -4.64
CA LEU A 154 12.68 13.71 -3.87
C LEU A 154 14.11 13.42 -3.39
N GLU A 155 14.22 12.85 -2.19
CA GLU A 155 15.50 12.42 -1.63
C GLU A 155 16.07 11.25 -2.44
N ASP A 156 17.38 11.03 -2.30
CA ASP A 156 18.01 9.87 -2.93
C ASP A 156 17.50 8.56 -2.30
N GLY A 157 17.15 7.61 -3.16
CA GLY A 157 16.67 6.28 -2.75
C GLY A 157 17.80 5.26 -2.57
N LEU A 158 17.43 4.03 -2.21
CA LEU A 158 18.38 2.92 -2.10
C LEU A 158 18.73 2.29 -3.45
N LEU A 159 18.01 2.65 -4.51
CA LEU A 159 18.07 2.01 -5.82
C LEU A 159 18.58 2.98 -6.89
N ALA A 160 19.34 2.46 -7.84
CA ALA A 160 19.89 3.19 -8.96
C ALA A 160 20.20 2.29 -10.15
N THR A 161 20.10 2.86 -11.34
CA THR A 161 20.51 2.17 -12.58
C THR A 161 22.02 1.93 -12.68
N ASP A 162 22.83 2.58 -11.83
CA ASP A 162 24.26 2.27 -11.70
C ASP A 162 24.53 0.91 -11.02
N GLY A 163 23.52 0.36 -10.33
CA GLY A 163 23.57 -0.98 -9.74
C GLY A 163 24.33 -1.12 -8.42
N TRP A 164 24.61 -0.02 -7.74
CA TRP A 164 25.22 0.01 -6.42
C TRP A 164 24.72 1.21 -5.63
N THR A 165 24.70 1.14 -4.29
CA THR A 165 24.38 2.27 -3.40
C THR A 165 25.35 2.28 -2.21
N LEU A 166 25.74 3.48 -1.77
CA LEU A 166 26.50 3.70 -0.54
C LEU A 166 25.62 4.46 0.47
N ILE A 167 25.52 3.93 1.69
CA ILE A 167 24.96 4.62 2.85
C ILE A 167 26.11 5.01 3.77
N ASP A 168 26.26 6.30 4.02
CA ASP A 168 27.22 6.83 4.98
C ASP A 168 26.55 7.07 6.34
N ASP A 169 26.81 6.20 7.31
CA ASP A 169 26.30 6.29 8.68
C ASP A 169 27.35 6.86 9.66
N SER A 170 28.46 7.42 9.15
CA SER A 170 29.60 7.88 9.95
C SER A 170 29.27 9.02 10.91
N GLN A 171 28.19 9.76 10.64
CA GLN A 171 27.69 10.87 11.47
C GLN A 171 26.30 10.59 12.04
N GLY A 172 25.78 9.38 11.86
CA GLY A 172 24.46 8.98 12.35
C GLY A 172 24.41 8.94 13.87
N LEU A 173 23.29 9.38 14.44
CA LEU A 173 22.99 9.28 15.86
C LEU A 173 22.82 7.80 16.27
N LEU A 174 23.15 7.53 17.53
CA LEU A 174 23.15 6.20 18.11
C LEU A 174 22.01 6.05 19.12
N PHE A 175 21.70 4.79 19.43
CA PHE A 175 20.93 4.43 20.60
C PHE A 175 21.86 4.18 21.80
N ASP A 176 21.39 4.53 23.00
CA ASP A 176 22.15 4.36 24.25
C ASP A 176 22.07 2.94 24.87
N ASP A 177 21.34 2.02 24.22
CA ASP A 177 21.06 0.65 24.70
C ASP A 177 20.49 0.59 26.13
N ASN A 178 19.72 1.62 26.51
CA ASN A 178 19.10 1.69 27.82
C ASN A 178 18.02 0.62 28.00
N LYS A 179 18.22 -0.25 28.99
CA LYS A 179 17.35 -1.40 29.31
C LYS A 179 15.85 -1.08 29.47
N ASP A 180 15.51 0.13 29.92
CA ASP A 180 14.12 0.53 30.05
C ASP A 180 13.55 1.02 28.72
N TRP A 181 14.26 1.89 28.02
CA TRP A 181 13.84 2.41 26.72
C TRP A 181 15.03 3.04 26.04
N ASP A 182 15.45 2.54 24.88
CA ASP A 182 16.58 3.12 24.16
C ASP A 182 16.33 4.60 23.84
N TRP A 183 17.36 5.42 24.03
CA TRP A 183 17.31 6.86 23.82
C TRP A 183 18.45 7.34 22.94
N VAL A 184 18.35 8.59 22.48
CA VAL A 184 19.32 9.19 21.56
C VAL A 184 20.67 9.38 22.26
N LYS A 185 21.73 9.03 21.53
CA LYS A 185 23.12 9.16 21.94
C LYS A 185 23.93 9.74 20.77
N GLU A 186 24.80 10.70 21.06
CA GLU A 186 25.73 11.21 20.06
C GLU A 186 26.83 10.18 19.76
N ARG A 187 27.18 10.04 18.48
CA ARG A 187 28.31 9.22 18.05
C ARG A 187 29.64 9.85 18.50
N PRO A 188 30.64 9.06 18.93
CA PRO A 188 31.95 9.61 19.27
C PRO A 188 32.57 10.41 18.11
N ALA A 189 32.99 11.65 18.38
CA ALA A 189 33.62 12.53 17.40
C ALA A 189 35.11 12.19 17.18
N ASN A 190 35.39 10.93 16.81
CA ASN A 190 36.76 10.46 16.57
C ASN A 190 37.20 10.57 15.10
N GLY A 191 36.32 10.98 14.18
CA GLY A 191 36.63 11.06 12.74
C GLY A 191 36.61 9.71 12.02
N GLY A 192 35.96 8.69 12.60
CA GLY A 192 35.77 7.38 11.97
C GLY A 192 34.82 7.40 10.77
N GLN A 193 34.88 6.33 9.98
CA GLN A 193 33.95 6.04 8.88
C GLN A 193 33.16 4.76 9.19
N ASP A 194 31.86 4.78 8.90
CA ASP A 194 30.93 3.66 9.05
C ASP A 194 30.01 3.62 7.83
N TRP A 195 30.41 2.84 6.84
CA TRP A 195 29.80 2.82 5.51
C TRP A 195 29.16 1.48 5.20
N TYR A 196 28.01 1.50 4.53
CA TYR A 196 27.32 0.32 4.04
C TYR A 196 27.23 0.41 2.53
N PHE A 197 27.84 -0.54 1.83
CA PHE A 197 27.82 -0.61 0.38
C PHE A 197 26.96 -1.79 -0.07
N ILE A 198 26.02 -1.54 -0.98
CA ILE A 198 25.15 -2.55 -1.57
C ILE A 198 25.41 -2.61 -3.07
N ALA A 199 25.75 -3.79 -3.59
CA ALA A 199 26.00 -4.10 -4.98
C ALA A 199 24.92 -5.06 -5.50
N TYR A 200 24.09 -4.59 -6.44
CA TYR A 200 22.89 -5.32 -6.86
C TYR A 200 22.68 -5.36 -8.36
N GLY A 201 23.36 -4.51 -9.14
CA GLY A 201 23.08 -4.40 -10.58
C GLY A 201 21.63 -3.97 -10.81
N HIS A 202 20.85 -4.77 -11.52
CA HIS A 202 19.42 -4.53 -11.74
C HIS A 202 18.52 -5.35 -10.80
N ASP A 203 19.09 -6.08 -9.83
CA ASP A 203 18.35 -6.86 -8.83
C ASP A 203 17.88 -5.97 -7.67
N TYR A 204 16.99 -5.02 -7.98
CA TYR A 204 16.52 -4.02 -7.04
C TYR A 204 15.80 -4.62 -5.83
N LYS A 205 15.10 -5.74 -6.03
CA LYS A 205 14.41 -6.47 -4.96
C LYS A 205 15.40 -7.04 -3.94
N ALA A 206 16.51 -7.62 -4.40
CA ALA A 206 17.57 -8.08 -3.50
C ALA A 206 18.21 -6.93 -2.74
N ALA A 207 18.43 -5.77 -3.36
CA ALA A 207 19.00 -4.59 -2.68
C ALA A 207 18.15 -4.10 -1.50
N LEU A 208 16.83 -4.06 -1.68
CA LEU A 208 15.88 -3.71 -0.63
C LEU A 208 15.88 -4.75 0.50
N LYS A 209 15.87 -6.04 0.14
CA LYS A 209 15.98 -7.13 1.12
C LYS A 209 17.29 -7.05 1.91
N ASP A 210 18.41 -6.81 1.24
CA ASP A 210 19.73 -6.64 1.86
C ASP A 210 19.75 -5.47 2.85
N TYR A 211 19.10 -4.36 2.49
CA TYR A 211 18.95 -3.23 3.41
C TYR A 211 18.18 -3.61 4.68
N THR A 212 17.11 -4.43 4.59
CA THR A 212 16.39 -4.90 5.79
C THR A 212 17.23 -5.77 6.73
N LEU A 213 18.28 -6.43 6.23
CA LEU A 213 19.15 -7.29 7.07
C LEU A 213 19.87 -6.47 8.15
N PHE A 214 20.28 -5.24 7.82
CA PHE A 214 20.99 -4.37 8.75
C PHE A 214 20.11 -3.23 9.31
N ALA A 215 19.21 -2.68 8.49
CA ALA A 215 18.33 -1.59 8.87
C ALA A 215 16.99 -2.05 9.48
N GLY A 216 16.74 -3.35 9.61
CA GLY A 216 15.51 -3.91 10.17
C GLY A 216 14.37 -4.01 9.15
N LYS A 217 13.38 -4.86 9.46
CA LYS A 217 12.19 -5.12 8.62
C LYS A 217 11.19 -3.96 8.66
N VAL A 218 10.29 -3.91 7.68
CA VAL A 218 9.09 -3.05 7.70
C VAL A 218 7.99 -3.77 8.51
N PRO A 219 7.58 -3.30 9.70
CA PRO A 219 6.51 -3.94 10.48
C PRO A 219 5.20 -3.99 9.71
N LEU A 220 4.45 -5.08 9.86
CA LEU A 220 3.13 -5.23 9.24
C LEU A 220 2.11 -4.40 10.02
N PRO A 221 1.41 -3.41 9.40
CA PRO A 221 0.33 -2.70 10.05
C PRO A 221 -0.82 -3.64 10.48
N PRO A 222 -1.65 -3.23 11.44
CA PRO A 222 -2.86 -3.98 11.75
C PRO A 222 -3.82 -4.01 10.55
N ARG A 223 -4.58 -5.10 10.40
CA ARG A 223 -5.42 -5.35 9.22
C ARG A 223 -6.42 -4.22 8.93
N TYR A 224 -7.01 -3.63 9.97
CA TYR A 224 -7.93 -2.49 9.83
C TYR A 224 -7.29 -1.26 9.16
N ALA A 225 -5.95 -1.12 9.23
CA ALA A 225 -5.26 0.00 8.58
C ALA A 225 -5.42 -0.03 7.06
N PHE A 226 -5.66 -1.21 6.48
CA PHE A 226 -5.90 -1.37 5.05
C PHE A 226 -7.36 -1.11 4.65
N GLY A 227 -8.26 -0.86 5.60
CA GLY A 227 -9.63 -0.47 5.35
C GLY A 227 -9.78 0.99 4.90
N TYR A 228 -11.01 1.48 4.90
CA TYR A 228 -11.29 2.88 4.57
C TYR A 228 -11.18 3.76 5.82
N TRP A 229 -10.47 4.87 5.66
CA TRP A 229 -10.29 5.88 6.69
C TRP A 229 -11.06 7.13 6.27
N TRP A 230 -11.96 7.59 7.13
CA TRP A 230 -12.64 8.85 6.92
C TRP A 230 -12.02 9.95 7.79
N SER A 231 -11.83 11.11 7.19
CA SER A 231 -11.36 12.31 7.87
C SER A 231 -11.82 13.57 7.15
N ARG A 232 -11.89 14.66 7.89
CA ARG A 232 -12.00 16.03 7.39
C ARG A 232 -11.66 16.98 8.53
N TYR A 233 -10.87 18.03 8.27
CA TYR A 233 -10.70 19.08 9.26
C TYR A 233 -12.00 19.89 9.33
N TRP A 234 -12.81 19.65 10.36
CA TRP A 234 -14.09 20.32 10.55
C TRP A 234 -14.54 20.25 12.02
N LEU A 235 -15.39 21.21 12.40
CA LEU A 235 -15.92 21.38 13.75
C LEU A 235 -17.06 20.39 14.03
N TYR A 236 -16.76 19.09 14.01
CA TYR A 236 -17.75 18.04 14.29
C TYR A 236 -18.00 17.89 15.79
N SER A 237 -19.28 17.76 16.15
CA SER A 237 -19.73 17.30 17.48
C SER A 237 -19.85 15.77 17.56
N ASP A 238 -19.90 15.23 18.78
CA ASP A 238 -20.21 13.80 19.05
C ASP A 238 -21.45 13.35 18.26
N ARG A 239 -22.53 14.14 18.28
CA ARG A 239 -23.76 13.81 17.55
C ARG A 239 -23.57 13.75 16.04
N GLU A 240 -22.81 14.67 15.46
CA GLU A 240 -22.56 14.66 14.01
C GLU A 240 -21.71 13.47 13.60
N PHE A 241 -20.73 13.07 14.42
CA PHE A 241 -19.99 11.84 14.19
C PHE A 241 -20.88 10.59 14.28
N ARG A 242 -21.81 10.52 15.23
CA ARG A 242 -22.79 9.41 15.28
C ARG A 242 -23.63 9.36 14.01
N ASN A 243 -24.17 10.49 13.57
CA ASN A 243 -24.92 10.57 12.32
C ASN A 243 -24.07 10.18 11.09
N LEU A 244 -22.79 10.53 11.09
CA LEU A 244 -21.84 10.14 10.05
C LEU A 244 -21.68 8.61 10.00
N ILE A 245 -21.47 7.95 11.15
CA ILE A 245 -21.39 6.49 11.25
C ILE A 245 -22.69 5.82 10.81
N ASP A 246 -23.85 6.34 11.24
CA ASP A 246 -25.16 5.82 10.83
C ASP A 246 -25.37 5.93 9.30
N ASN A 247 -24.87 6.99 8.67
CA ASN A 247 -24.90 7.13 7.21
C ASN A 247 -24.00 6.12 6.52
N PHE A 248 -22.79 5.85 7.03
CA PHE A 248 -21.93 4.78 6.48
C PHE A 248 -22.68 3.43 6.44
N HIS A 249 -23.39 3.09 7.51
CA HIS A 249 -24.26 1.89 7.53
C HIS A 249 -25.42 1.99 6.54
N THR A 250 -26.15 3.12 6.52
CA THR A 250 -27.33 3.33 5.67
C THR A 250 -26.99 3.21 4.18
N TYR A 251 -25.86 3.79 3.76
CA TYR A 251 -25.40 3.74 2.38
C TYR A 251 -24.59 2.47 2.06
N GLN A 252 -24.37 1.58 3.03
CA GLN A 252 -23.59 0.35 2.90
C GLN A 252 -22.15 0.63 2.44
N ILE A 253 -21.53 1.64 3.03
CA ILE A 253 -20.14 2.01 2.79
C ILE A 253 -19.31 1.56 4.01
N PRO A 254 -18.33 0.68 3.82
CA PRO A 254 -17.54 0.14 4.93
C PRO A 254 -16.55 1.19 5.48
N LEU A 255 -16.27 1.13 6.78
CA LEU A 255 -15.41 2.07 7.49
C LEU A 255 -14.65 1.37 8.62
N ASP A 256 -13.32 1.54 8.67
CA ASP A 256 -12.47 0.99 9.73
C ASP A 256 -11.90 2.08 10.65
N VAL A 257 -11.59 3.27 10.12
CA VAL A 257 -10.88 4.31 10.88
C VAL A 257 -11.58 5.67 10.75
N LEU A 258 -11.89 6.26 11.91
CA LEU A 258 -12.29 7.66 12.04
C LEU A 258 -11.09 8.49 12.52
N VAL A 259 -10.72 9.49 11.74
CA VAL A 259 -9.66 10.44 12.09
C VAL A 259 -10.30 11.75 12.50
N VAL A 260 -10.22 12.09 13.79
CA VAL A 260 -10.75 13.33 14.36
C VAL A 260 -9.65 14.38 14.41
N ASP A 261 -9.91 15.50 13.75
CA ASP A 261 -8.97 16.61 13.68
C ASP A 261 -9.04 17.54 14.92
N MET A 262 -8.26 18.63 14.91
CA MET A 262 -8.04 19.65 15.95
C MET A 262 -9.16 19.89 16.95
N ASP A 263 -10.40 19.94 16.48
CA ASP A 263 -11.55 20.35 17.27
C ASP A 263 -11.94 19.34 18.38
N TRP A 264 -11.28 18.16 18.46
CA TRP A 264 -11.38 17.28 19.63
C TRP A 264 -10.92 17.96 20.93
N HIS A 265 -9.98 18.92 20.84
CA HIS A 265 -9.55 19.76 21.96
C HIS A 265 -9.98 21.22 21.77
N TYR A 266 -9.87 22.02 22.83
CA TYR A 266 -10.14 23.45 22.72
C TYR A 266 -9.12 24.14 21.79
N THR A 267 -9.60 24.94 20.85
CA THR A 267 -8.75 25.71 19.91
C THR A 267 -8.76 27.23 20.19
N GLU A 268 -9.53 27.64 21.20
CA GLU A 268 -9.67 29.03 21.63
C GLU A 268 -8.49 29.49 22.49
N GLN A 269 -7.93 30.66 22.18
CA GLN A 269 -6.80 31.23 22.93
C GLN A 269 -7.10 31.35 24.45
N GLY A 270 -6.18 30.84 25.28
CA GLY A 270 -6.29 30.90 26.74
C GLY A 270 -7.06 29.72 27.38
N LYS A 271 -7.70 28.88 26.55
CA LYS A 271 -8.31 27.59 26.92
C LYS A 271 -7.68 26.43 26.14
N GLY A 272 -7.08 26.73 24.99
CA GLY A 272 -6.33 25.86 24.10
C GLY A 272 -5.67 26.67 22.96
N GLY A 273 -5.52 26.08 21.78
CA GLY A 273 -4.87 26.71 20.65
C GLY A 273 -4.55 25.72 19.53
N TRP A 274 -3.39 25.89 18.88
CA TRP A 274 -2.88 24.92 17.90
C TRP A 274 -2.44 23.61 18.57
N THR A 275 -1.80 23.72 19.74
CA THR A 275 -1.55 22.58 20.62
C THR A 275 -2.65 22.48 21.66
N GLY A 276 -3.16 21.29 21.94
CA GLY A 276 -4.12 21.08 23.04
C GLY A 276 -4.14 19.65 23.59
N TRP A 277 -4.47 19.52 24.87
CA TRP A 277 -4.46 18.24 25.61
C TRP A 277 -5.74 17.98 26.40
N THR A 278 -6.72 18.87 26.30
CA THR A 278 -8.00 18.81 27.01
C THR A 278 -9.14 18.71 26.01
N TRP A 279 -9.92 17.64 26.15
CA TRP A 279 -11.12 17.42 25.33
C TRP A 279 -12.07 18.61 25.36
N ASN A 280 -12.52 19.03 24.18
CA ASN A 280 -13.53 20.04 24.02
C ASN A 280 -14.90 19.48 24.46
N ARG A 281 -15.32 19.79 25.71
CA ARG A 281 -16.58 19.30 26.27
C ARG A 281 -17.83 19.92 25.64
N ASP A 282 -17.67 21.00 24.89
CA ASP A 282 -18.79 21.65 24.19
C ASP A 282 -19.18 20.85 22.94
N LEU A 283 -18.22 20.16 22.32
CA LEU A 283 -18.44 19.25 21.17
C LEU A 283 -18.54 17.77 21.59
N PHE A 284 -17.79 17.38 22.62
CA PHE A 284 -17.76 16.03 23.19
C PHE A 284 -18.08 16.07 24.69
N PRO A 285 -19.36 16.19 25.07
CA PRO A 285 -19.76 16.28 26.47
C PRO A 285 -19.25 15.11 27.32
N ASN A 286 -19.18 13.92 26.73
CA ASN A 286 -18.59 12.74 27.35
C ASN A 286 -17.76 11.92 26.32
N PRO A 287 -16.46 12.24 26.16
CA PRO A 287 -15.57 11.57 25.23
C PRO A 287 -15.45 10.07 25.47
N LYS A 288 -15.55 9.60 26.71
CA LYS A 288 -15.47 8.16 27.01
C LYS A 288 -16.66 7.41 26.41
N GLU A 289 -17.86 7.99 26.48
CA GLU A 289 -19.06 7.43 25.84
C GLU A 289 -19.01 7.55 24.31
N PHE A 290 -18.39 8.60 23.77
CA PHE A 290 -18.12 8.73 22.35
C PHE A 290 -17.16 7.65 21.83
N LEU A 291 -16.00 7.49 22.48
CA LEU A 291 -15.01 6.45 22.17
C LEU A 291 -15.61 5.05 22.34
N GLY A 292 -16.41 4.84 23.39
CA GLY A 292 -17.15 3.61 23.61
C GLY A 292 -18.15 3.30 22.49
N TYR A 293 -18.86 4.31 21.98
CA TYR A 293 -19.75 4.15 20.82
C TYR A 293 -19.00 3.74 19.55
N LEU A 294 -17.87 4.38 19.24
CA LEU A 294 -17.07 4.00 18.06
C LEU A 294 -16.59 2.55 18.16
N LYS A 295 -16.11 2.14 19.35
CA LYS A 295 -15.71 0.75 19.60
C LYS A 295 -16.85 -0.25 19.42
N GLN A 296 -18.08 0.10 19.81
CA GLN A 296 -19.26 -0.74 19.61
C GLN A 296 -19.68 -0.87 18.14
N ASN A 297 -19.26 0.06 17.29
CA ASN A 297 -19.47 0.03 15.84
C ASN A 297 -18.23 -0.45 15.08
N ASP A 298 -17.27 -1.08 15.75
CA ASP A 298 -16.03 -1.61 15.17
C ASP A 298 -15.14 -0.56 14.46
N VAL A 299 -15.30 0.72 14.80
CA VAL A 299 -14.53 1.84 14.23
C VAL A 299 -13.35 2.18 15.14
N LYS A 300 -12.14 2.18 14.57
CA LYS A 300 -10.91 2.67 15.23
C LYS A 300 -10.83 4.17 15.18
N ILE A 301 -10.17 4.78 16.16
CA ILE A 301 -10.01 6.22 16.23
C ILE A 301 -8.57 6.66 16.44
N THR A 302 -8.21 7.72 15.71
CA THR A 302 -7.01 8.52 15.96
C THR A 302 -7.38 10.00 16.08
N LEU A 303 -6.63 10.69 16.93
CA LEU A 303 -6.76 12.13 17.13
C LEU A 303 -5.54 12.84 16.52
N ASN A 304 -5.79 13.98 15.87
CA ASN A 304 -4.73 14.87 15.40
C ASN A 304 -4.02 15.55 16.59
N LEU A 305 -2.69 15.46 16.62
CA LEU A 305 -1.84 16.09 17.61
C LEU A 305 -0.85 17.04 16.91
N HIS A 306 -0.85 18.30 17.33
CA HIS A 306 0.24 19.25 17.08
C HIS A 306 0.96 19.58 18.38
N PRO A 307 1.93 18.78 18.82
CA PRO A 307 2.51 18.88 20.17
C PRO A 307 3.42 20.11 20.41
N ALA A 308 3.51 21.05 19.46
CA ALA A 308 4.60 22.00 19.34
C ALA A 308 4.75 22.98 20.53
N ASP A 309 3.63 23.49 21.07
CA ASP A 309 3.66 24.51 22.12
C ASP A 309 3.86 23.92 23.53
N GLY A 310 3.99 22.60 23.64
CA GLY A 310 4.10 21.92 24.93
C GLY A 310 2.78 21.87 25.69
N VAL A 311 2.85 21.92 27.02
CA VAL A 311 1.67 21.80 27.90
C VAL A 311 1.49 23.07 28.71
N ALA A 312 0.45 23.83 28.38
CA ALA A 312 0.10 25.07 29.06
C ALA A 312 -0.64 24.81 30.37
N SER A 313 -0.62 25.80 31.28
CA SER A 313 -1.17 25.65 32.63
C SER A 313 -2.69 25.49 32.72
N TYR A 314 -3.41 25.82 31.65
CA TYR A 314 -4.87 25.68 31.57
C TYR A 314 -5.32 24.26 31.21
N GLU A 315 -4.39 23.37 30.83
CA GLU A 315 -4.70 21.99 30.46
C GLU A 315 -5.10 21.16 31.67
N GLU A 316 -6.14 20.32 31.54
CA GLU A 316 -6.71 19.51 32.63
C GLU A 316 -5.63 18.64 33.31
N LYS A 317 -4.68 18.12 32.53
CA LYS A 317 -3.61 17.23 33.00
C LYS A 317 -2.32 17.95 33.39
N TYR A 318 -2.24 19.27 33.23
CA TYR A 318 -1.03 20.04 33.55
C TYR A 318 -0.54 19.87 34.98
N PRO A 319 -1.37 19.91 36.05
CA PRO A 319 -0.87 19.85 37.42
C PRO A 319 -0.09 18.55 37.73
N GLY A 320 -0.54 17.41 37.19
CA GLY A 320 0.13 16.12 37.33
C GLY A 320 1.47 16.10 36.59
N LEU A 321 1.47 16.57 35.34
CA LEU A 321 2.68 16.66 34.52
C LEU A 321 3.71 17.62 35.14
N ALA A 322 3.29 18.81 35.59
CA ALA A 322 4.15 19.80 36.22
C ALA A 322 4.86 19.23 37.45
N LYS A 323 4.11 18.56 38.33
CA LYS A 323 4.66 17.88 39.50
C LYS A 323 5.71 16.82 39.11
N ASP A 324 5.41 15.97 38.13
CA ASP A 324 6.35 14.94 37.66
C ASP A 324 7.59 15.56 36.98
N MET A 325 7.45 16.73 36.37
CA MET A 325 8.55 17.49 35.78
C MET A 325 9.36 18.27 36.81
N GLY A 326 8.86 18.46 38.03
CA GLY A 326 9.49 19.27 39.07
C GLY A 326 9.22 20.77 38.91
N VAL A 327 8.16 21.13 38.19
CA VAL A 327 7.67 22.50 38.01
C VAL A 327 6.55 22.74 39.02
N ASP A 328 6.58 23.88 39.73
CA ASP A 328 5.48 24.28 40.61
C ASP A 328 4.22 24.53 39.76
N PRO A 329 3.12 23.78 39.95
CA PRO A 329 1.89 23.99 39.20
C PRO A 329 1.32 25.41 39.34
N GLN A 330 1.60 26.11 40.45
CA GLN A 330 1.13 27.48 40.69
C GLN A 330 1.91 28.54 39.91
N SER A 331 3.11 28.22 39.42
CA SER A 331 3.90 29.13 38.57
C SER A 331 3.23 29.44 37.23
N LYS A 332 2.28 28.59 36.79
CA LYS A 332 1.61 28.65 35.49
C LYS A 332 2.56 28.68 34.28
N GLN A 333 3.79 28.20 34.46
CA GLN A 333 4.78 28.11 33.40
C GLN A 333 4.41 27.00 32.41
N THR A 334 4.30 27.33 31.12
CA THR A 334 4.18 26.29 30.08
C THR A 334 5.39 25.36 30.08
N ILE A 335 5.13 24.06 30.11
CA ILE A 335 6.18 23.04 30.02
C ILE A 335 6.49 22.82 28.54
N PRO A 336 7.71 23.12 28.05
CA PRO A 336 8.02 23.05 26.63
C PRO A 336 8.07 21.61 26.13
N TRP A 337 7.61 21.39 24.88
CA TRP A 337 7.79 20.12 24.20
C TRP A 337 9.22 19.98 23.69
N ILE A 338 9.94 18.97 24.18
CA ILE A 338 11.31 18.68 23.74
C ILE A 338 11.44 17.18 23.47
N ASN A 339 11.63 16.83 22.20
CA ASN A 339 11.60 15.45 21.73
C ASN A 339 12.71 14.59 22.33
N SER A 340 13.91 15.16 22.53
CA SER A 340 15.04 14.51 23.18
C SER A 340 14.96 14.45 24.71
N ASP A 341 13.96 15.08 25.34
CA ASP A 341 13.80 15.03 26.80
C ASP A 341 13.03 13.78 27.23
N LYS A 342 13.77 12.72 27.55
CA LYS A 342 13.22 11.42 27.95
C LYS A 342 12.26 11.52 29.15
N LYS A 343 12.55 12.41 30.11
CA LYS A 343 11.71 12.59 31.30
C LYS A 343 10.37 13.18 30.90
N PHE A 344 10.40 14.22 30.07
CA PHE A 344 9.20 14.85 29.53
C PHE A 344 8.34 13.87 28.74
N ILE A 345 8.90 13.17 27.73
CA ILE A 345 8.14 12.26 26.87
C ILE A 345 7.48 11.13 27.68
N LYS A 346 8.19 10.53 28.64
CA LYS A 346 7.60 9.53 29.55
C LYS A 346 6.42 10.08 30.35
N ASN A 347 6.57 11.28 30.89
CA ASN A 347 5.53 11.90 31.70
C ASN A 347 4.33 12.37 30.86
N MET A 348 4.55 12.74 29.59
CA MET A 348 3.47 12.99 28.62
C MET A 348 2.63 11.74 28.39
N PHE A 349 3.26 10.59 28.11
CA PHE A 349 2.53 9.33 27.97
C PHE A 349 1.78 8.98 29.25
N LYS A 350 2.46 9.01 30.41
CA LYS A 350 1.87 8.67 31.70
C LYS A 350 0.63 9.52 32.04
N ASN A 351 0.72 10.85 31.90
CA ASN A 351 -0.27 11.77 32.43
C ASN A 351 -1.36 12.16 31.42
N VAL A 352 -1.07 12.10 30.12
CA VAL A 352 -1.96 12.62 29.06
C VAL A 352 -2.37 11.52 28.09
N LEU A 353 -1.43 10.93 27.35
CA LEU A 353 -1.74 10.09 26.19
C LEU A 353 -2.23 8.70 26.58
N THR A 354 -1.54 7.98 27.47
CA THR A 354 -1.96 6.64 27.91
C THR A 354 -3.32 6.62 28.61
N PRO A 355 -3.70 7.63 29.41
CA PRO A 355 -5.10 7.76 29.86
C PRO A 355 -6.10 7.82 28.70
N MET A 356 -5.84 8.60 27.64
CA MET A 356 -6.72 8.67 26.48
C MET A 356 -6.75 7.34 25.68
N GLU A 357 -5.62 6.66 25.56
CA GLU A 357 -5.54 5.31 24.98
C GLU A 357 -6.41 4.31 25.75
N LYS A 358 -6.35 4.37 27.09
CA LYS A 358 -7.19 3.51 27.97
C LYS A 358 -8.68 3.82 27.84
N ASP A 359 -9.04 5.08 27.58
CA ASP A 359 -10.43 5.48 27.34
C ASP A 359 -10.93 5.05 25.96
N GLY A 360 -10.04 4.83 24.98
CA GLY A 360 -10.38 4.21 23.70
C GLY A 360 -9.67 4.76 22.46
N VAL A 361 -8.69 5.66 22.60
CA VAL A 361 -7.88 6.11 21.44
C VAL A 361 -6.97 4.98 20.95
N ASP A 362 -7.08 4.59 19.68
CA ASP A 362 -6.35 3.42 19.15
C ASP A 362 -4.90 3.75 18.76
N PHE A 363 -4.66 4.92 18.18
CA PHE A 363 -3.33 5.41 17.79
C PHE A 363 -3.35 6.94 17.59
N TRP A 364 -2.22 7.51 17.18
CA TRP A 364 -2.02 8.96 17.11
C TRP A 364 -1.66 9.45 15.70
N TRP A 365 -2.31 10.53 15.28
CA TRP A 365 -1.91 11.33 14.13
C TRP A 365 -1.01 12.45 14.64
N LEU A 366 0.27 12.37 14.32
CA LEU A 366 1.26 13.34 14.72
C LEU A 366 1.45 14.26 13.53
N ASP A 367 1.12 15.54 13.63
CA ASP A 367 1.27 16.47 12.51
C ASP A 367 2.30 17.55 12.83
N TRP A 368 3.57 17.13 12.79
CA TRP A 368 4.71 18.00 13.09
C TRP A 368 5.15 18.80 11.85
N GLN A 369 5.00 20.12 11.94
CA GLN A 369 5.33 21.06 10.87
C GLN A 369 6.35 22.13 11.30
N GLN A 370 6.75 22.17 12.58
CA GLN A 370 7.40 23.35 13.18
C GLN A 370 8.90 23.43 12.94
N GLY A 371 9.68 22.49 13.50
CA GLY A 371 11.14 22.53 13.43
C GLY A 371 11.73 21.20 12.96
N ILE A 372 12.70 21.24 12.04
CA ILE A 372 13.34 20.03 11.52
C ILE A 372 14.13 19.31 12.63
N TYR A 373 14.89 20.07 13.44
CA TYR A 373 15.81 19.51 14.43
C TYR A 373 15.39 19.80 15.87
N ASP A 374 15.71 18.88 16.77
CA ASP A 374 15.52 19.02 18.21
C ASP A 374 16.38 20.17 18.76
N PRO A 375 15.88 20.97 19.72
CA PRO A 375 16.62 22.11 20.24
C PRO A 375 17.77 21.75 21.20
N LYS A 376 17.81 20.53 21.76
CA LYS A 376 18.84 20.10 22.72
C LYS A 376 19.89 19.16 22.10
N VAL A 377 19.50 18.32 21.15
CA VAL A 377 20.41 17.35 20.51
C VAL A 377 20.63 17.74 19.05
N LYS A 378 21.88 18.09 18.72
CA LYS A 378 22.26 18.54 17.38
C LYS A 378 21.97 17.44 16.35
N ASN A 379 21.43 17.83 15.20
CA ASN A 379 21.09 16.96 14.06
C ASN A 379 20.02 15.88 14.34
N LEU A 380 19.40 15.86 15.53
CA LEU A 380 18.28 14.95 15.78
C LEU A 380 17.03 15.46 15.05
N SER A 381 16.62 14.77 13.99
CA SER A 381 15.37 15.07 13.30
C SER A 381 14.17 14.84 14.23
N ASN A 382 13.35 15.87 14.43
CA ASN A 382 12.12 15.77 15.23
C ASN A 382 11.16 14.76 14.63
N THR A 383 10.96 14.80 13.30
CA THR A 383 10.08 13.85 12.60
C THR A 383 10.55 12.41 12.81
N TRP A 384 11.85 12.16 12.63
CA TRP A 384 12.41 10.82 12.82
C TRP A 384 12.23 10.33 14.26
N TRP A 385 12.54 11.19 15.24
CA TRP A 385 12.52 10.84 16.65
C TRP A 385 11.12 10.66 17.22
N ILE A 386 10.17 11.50 16.81
CA ILE A 386 8.75 11.37 17.18
C ILE A 386 8.21 10.02 16.70
N ASN A 387 8.52 9.63 15.46
CA ASN A 387 8.10 8.33 14.91
C ASN A 387 8.63 7.16 15.74
N TYR A 388 9.93 7.19 16.06
CA TYR A 388 10.53 6.19 16.94
C TYR A 388 9.86 6.18 18.32
N ALA A 389 9.73 7.34 18.97
CA ALA A 389 9.26 7.43 20.35
C ALA A 389 7.81 6.96 20.50
N PHE A 390 6.90 7.38 19.61
CA PHE A 390 5.51 6.93 19.69
C PHE A 390 5.36 5.46 19.34
N PHE A 391 6.01 5.00 18.28
CA PHE A 391 5.90 3.61 17.84
C PHE A 391 6.51 2.63 18.86
N SER A 392 7.72 2.89 19.35
CA SER A 392 8.38 2.04 20.35
C SER A 392 7.65 2.05 21.70
N ASN A 393 7.02 3.16 22.09
CA ASN A 393 6.18 3.19 23.28
C ASN A 393 4.96 2.26 23.15
N MET A 394 4.28 2.25 22.00
CA MET A 394 3.19 1.29 21.71
C MET A 394 3.72 -0.15 21.64
N GLU A 395 4.88 -0.35 21.01
CA GLU A 395 5.53 -1.66 20.90
C GLU A 395 5.95 -2.23 22.27
N LYS A 396 6.27 -1.38 23.25
CA LYS A 396 6.60 -1.85 24.60
C LYS A 396 5.37 -2.12 25.48
N ASN A 397 4.34 -1.27 25.39
CA ASN A 397 3.31 -1.18 26.44
C ASN A 397 1.92 -1.75 26.06
N ARG A 398 1.78 -2.37 24.89
CA ARG A 398 0.49 -2.91 24.39
C ARG A 398 0.64 -4.37 23.97
N ASP A 399 -0.48 -5.06 23.69
CA ASP A 399 -0.48 -6.36 23.01
C ASP A 399 -0.89 -6.25 21.53
N THR A 400 -1.41 -5.08 21.13
CA THR A 400 -1.77 -4.78 19.74
C THR A 400 -0.58 -4.26 18.96
N ARG A 401 -0.62 -4.35 17.63
CA ARG A 401 0.44 -3.82 16.76
C ARG A 401 0.61 -2.32 16.97
N PRO A 402 1.87 -1.85 17.05
CA PRO A 402 2.15 -0.43 16.94
C PRO A 402 1.79 0.06 15.52
N ILE A 403 1.18 1.23 15.46
CA ILE A 403 0.91 1.98 14.23
C ILE A 403 1.00 3.45 14.59
N LEU A 404 1.59 4.24 13.71
CA LEU A 404 1.58 5.70 13.81
C LEU A 404 0.95 6.30 12.56
N TYR A 405 0.59 7.57 12.59
CA TYR A 405 0.21 8.31 11.40
C TYR A 405 0.96 9.65 11.39
N HIS A 406 2.04 9.74 10.60
CA HIS A 406 2.95 10.90 10.58
C HIS A 406 3.75 10.93 9.27
N ARG A 407 4.90 11.62 9.22
CA ARG A 407 5.63 11.93 7.97
C ARG A 407 6.92 11.14 7.85
N TRP A 408 7.49 11.10 6.64
CA TRP A 408 8.78 10.49 6.38
C TRP A 408 9.91 11.23 7.13
N GLY A 409 10.65 10.52 7.98
CA GLY A 409 11.76 11.08 8.76
C GLY A 409 13.17 10.84 8.19
N GLY A 410 13.31 10.13 7.08
CA GLY A 410 14.61 9.67 6.54
C GLY A 410 14.87 8.16 6.74
N LEU A 411 16.03 7.68 6.30
CA LEU A 411 16.37 6.25 6.39
C LEU A 411 16.27 5.70 7.84
N GLY A 412 15.84 4.45 7.95
CA GLY A 412 15.52 3.77 9.21
C GLY A 412 14.08 3.97 9.68
N ASN A 413 13.37 4.98 9.15
CA ASN A 413 12.00 5.31 9.53
C ASN A 413 10.95 4.43 8.83
N HIS A 414 11.36 3.60 7.84
CA HIS A 414 10.54 2.52 7.29
C HIS A 414 10.03 1.54 8.37
N ARG A 415 10.69 1.49 9.53
CA ARG A 415 10.26 0.72 10.70
C ARG A 415 9.07 1.33 11.44
N TYR A 416 8.72 2.58 11.19
CA TYR A 416 7.73 3.33 11.96
C TYR A 416 6.74 4.01 10.99
N GLN A 417 5.75 3.25 10.51
CA GLN A 417 4.73 3.68 9.54
C GLN A 417 3.34 3.67 10.18
N VAL A 418 2.34 4.40 9.68
CA VAL A 418 1.98 4.90 8.34
C VAL A 418 2.37 6.36 8.06
N GLY A 419 2.64 6.66 6.79
CA GLY A 419 2.91 8.01 6.26
C GLY A 419 1.66 8.85 5.93
N PHE A 420 1.66 10.13 6.29
CA PHE A 420 0.74 11.20 5.90
C PHE A 420 1.43 12.08 4.87
N SER A 421 0.96 12.05 3.61
CA SER A 421 1.66 12.77 2.56
C SER A 421 1.55 14.29 2.64
N GLY A 422 0.72 14.87 3.51
CA GLY A 422 0.62 16.32 3.66
C GLY A 422 -0.45 17.00 2.82
N ASP A 423 -0.44 18.33 2.92
CA ASP A 423 -1.50 19.23 2.47
C ASP A 423 -1.40 19.56 0.98
N ALA A 424 -1.61 18.56 0.12
CA ALA A 424 -1.59 18.74 -1.33
C ALA A 424 -2.76 19.60 -1.83
N VAL A 425 -2.55 20.39 -2.87
CA VAL A 425 -3.61 21.21 -3.49
C VAL A 425 -4.63 20.33 -4.21
N VAL A 426 -5.91 20.68 -4.13
CA VAL A 426 -7.02 20.06 -4.87
C VAL A 426 -6.88 20.39 -6.36
N SER A 427 -6.18 19.53 -7.10
CA SER A 427 -5.95 19.71 -8.55
C SER A 427 -5.63 18.39 -9.27
N TRP A 428 -5.85 18.37 -10.58
CA TRP A 428 -5.44 17.27 -11.45
C TRP A 428 -3.91 17.07 -11.47
N LYS A 429 -3.11 18.12 -11.28
CA LYS A 429 -1.63 17.98 -11.22
C LYS A 429 -1.21 17.23 -9.97
N SER A 430 -1.87 17.47 -8.84
CA SER A 430 -1.61 16.75 -7.59
C SER A 430 -2.00 15.28 -7.74
N LEU A 431 -3.17 14.99 -8.32
CA LEU A 431 -3.58 13.61 -8.64
C LEU A 431 -2.59 12.94 -9.62
N ASP A 432 -2.08 13.66 -10.62
CA ASP A 432 -1.06 13.13 -11.54
C ASP A 432 0.28 12.83 -10.88
N PHE A 433 0.66 13.58 -9.86
CA PHE A 433 1.96 13.41 -9.19
C PHE A 433 1.95 12.28 -8.14
N GLN A 434 0.83 12.05 -7.46
CA GLN A 434 0.77 11.12 -6.33
C GLN A 434 1.08 9.65 -6.65
N PRO A 435 0.68 9.06 -7.80
CA PRO A 435 1.07 7.70 -8.16
C PRO A 435 2.59 7.52 -8.20
N TYR A 436 3.30 8.46 -8.83
CA TYR A 436 4.76 8.49 -8.86
C TYR A 436 5.37 8.70 -7.47
N PHE A 437 4.86 9.65 -6.68
CA PHE A 437 5.35 9.90 -5.32
C PHE A 437 5.22 8.65 -4.43
N ASN A 438 4.07 7.97 -4.51
CA ASN A 438 3.76 6.78 -3.74
C ASN A 438 4.64 5.59 -4.14
N SER A 439 4.69 5.24 -5.44
CA SER A 439 5.47 4.08 -5.90
C SER A 439 6.97 4.28 -5.68
N THR A 440 7.49 5.49 -5.88
CA THR A 440 8.93 5.79 -5.70
C THR A 440 9.36 5.69 -4.23
N ALA A 441 8.46 5.94 -3.27
CA ALA A 441 8.75 5.78 -1.84
C ALA A 441 9.15 4.34 -1.45
N SER A 442 8.76 3.35 -2.25
CA SER A 442 9.15 1.96 -2.06
C SER A 442 10.65 1.73 -2.19
N ASN A 443 11.37 2.62 -2.89
CA ASN A 443 12.84 2.59 -2.99
C ASN A 443 13.56 2.89 -1.67
N VAL A 444 12.82 3.31 -0.65
CA VAL A 444 13.32 3.50 0.72
C VAL A 444 12.47 2.73 1.74
N LEU A 445 11.70 1.74 1.28
CA LEU A 445 10.82 0.89 2.10
C LEU A 445 9.69 1.62 2.83
N TYR A 446 9.43 2.89 2.51
CA TYR A 446 8.36 3.69 3.11
C TYR A 446 7.09 3.60 2.28
N GLY A 447 6.59 2.37 2.14
CA GLY A 447 5.54 2.00 1.20
C GLY A 447 4.10 2.16 1.70
N TYR A 448 3.85 2.57 2.95
CA TYR A 448 2.50 2.80 3.49
C TYR A 448 2.19 4.29 3.57
N TRP A 449 2.01 4.93 2.41
CA TRP A 449 1.49 6.30 2.34
C TRP A 449 -0.04 6.33 2.39
N SER A 450 -0.55 7.31 3.14
CA SER A 450 -1.91 7.80 3.14
C SER A 450 -1.90 9.21 2.54
N HIS A 451 -2.65 9.38 1.47
CA HIS A 451 -2.87 10.65 0.80
C HIS A 451 -4.20 11.26 1.22
N ASP A 452 -4.34 12.57 1.05
CA ASP A 452 -5.63 13.25 1.16
C ASP A 452 -6.40 13.02 -0.13
N LEU A 453 -7.18 11.93 -0.19
CA LEU A 453 -7.91 11.60 -1.40
C LEU A 453 -8.92 12.71 -1.72
N GLY A 454 -8.81 13.28 -2.92
CA GLY A 454 -9.53 14.49 -3.35
C GLY A 454 -8.78 15.81 -3.09
N GLY A 455 -7.56 15.78 -2.54
CA GLY A 455 -6.74 16.94 -2.20
C GLY A 455 -7.14 17.60 -0.87
N HIS A 456 -6.21 18.40 -0.32
CA HIS A 456 -6.32 19.08 0.96
C HIS A 456 -6.73 20.54 0.82
N ILE A 457 -5.96 21.32 0.05
CA ILE A 457 -6.09 22.77 -0.05
C ILE A 457 -6.96 23.15 -1.25
N GLY A 458 -8.11 23.78 -0.99
CA GLY A 458 -9.06 24.25 -2.00
C GLY A 458 -10.35 24.81 -1.42
N GLU A 459 -11.24 25.30 -2.28
CA GLU A 459 -12.54 25.84 -1.87
C GLU A 459 -13.70 24.88 -2.17
N SER A 460 -13.59 24.08 -3.23
CA SER A 460 -14.61 23.15 -3.68
C SER A 460 -13.97 21.88 -4.27
N ILE A 461 -14.80 20.86 -4.49
CA ILE A 461 -14.37 19.58 -5.04
C ILE A 461 -15.09 19.29 -6.35
N ASP A 462 -14.34 18.98 -7.40
CA ASP A 462 -14.88 18.46 -8.64
C ASP A 462 -15.24 16.97 -8.46
N PRO A 463 -16.51 16.56 -8.64
CA PRO A 463 -16.93 15.18 -8.44
C PRO A 463 -16.18 14.16 -9.30
N GLU A 464 -15.82 14.52 -10.53
CA GLU A 464 -15.05 13.63 -11.41
C GLU A 464 -13.64 13.42 -10.84
N MET A 465 -12.90 14.50 -10.61
CA MET A 465 -11.56 14.43 -10.02
C MET A 465 -11.57 13.67 -8.70
N TYR A 466 -12.55 13.91 -7.82
CA TYR A 466 -12.67 13.20 -6.55
C TYR A 466 -12.86 11.69 -6.74
N THR A 467 -13.70 11.30 -7.68
CA THR A 467 -13.95 9.90 -8.02
C THR A 467 -12.68 9.22 -8.54
N ARG A 468 -11.96 9.88 -9.47
CA ARG A 468 -10.66 9.38 -9.96
C ARG A 468 -9.63 9.25 -8.86
N TRP A 469 -9.62 10.20 -7.92
CA TRP A 469 -8.73 10.16 -6.76
C TRP A 469 -9.07 9.01 -5.82
N LEU A 470 -10.35 8.73 -5.57
CA LEU A 470 -10.74 7.56 -4.76
C LEU A 470 -10.41 6.23 -5.45
N GLN A 471 -10.54 6.15 -6.78
CA GLN A 471 -10.13 4.97 -7.56
C GLN A 471 -8.63 4.69 -7.42
N PHE A 472 -7.79 5.74 -7.48
CA PHE A 472 -6.39 5.65 -7.12
C PHE A 472 -6.19 5.21 -5.66
N GLY A 473 -6.96 5.78 -4.73
CA GLY A 473 -6.90 5.47 -3.30
C GLY A 473 -7.22 4.02 -2.95
N ALA A 474 -8.19 3.39 -3.64
CA ALA A 474 -8.53 1.97 -3.45
C ALA A 474 -7.34 1.04 -3.76
N LEU A 475 -6.45 1.47 -4.65
CA LEU A 475 -5.24 0.75 -5.08
C LEU A 475 -3.95 1.42 -4.55
N SER A 476 -4.08 2.27 -3.54
CA SER A 476 -2.97 2.82 -2.77
C SER A 476 -2.76 2.03 -1.46
N PRO A 477 -1.65 2.21 -0.73
CA PRO A 477 -1.38 1.45 0.48
C PRO A 477 -2.42 1.69 1.58
N ILE A 478 -2.81 2.95 1.79
CA ILE A 478 -3.82 3.37 2.77
C ILE A 478 -4.85 4.25 2.08
N MET A 479 -6.14 3.94 2.26
CA MET A 479 -7.24 4.64 1.61
C MET A 479 -7.89 5.62 2.58
N ARG A 480 -7.56 6.92 2.47
CA ARG A 480 -8.05 7.95 3.40
C ARG A 480 -8.59 9.19 2.70
N THR A 481 -9.77 9.64 3.07
CA THR A 481 -10.26 10.98 2.68
C THR A 481 -9.92 12.01 3.75
N HIS A 482 -9.56 13.23 3.34
CA HIS A 482 -9.27 14.35 4.23
C HIS A 482 -9.17 15.68 3.49
N SER A 483 -9.35 16.79 4.19
CA SER A 483 -9.06 18.14 3.67
C SER A 483 -9.01 19.18 4.77
N GLN A 484 -8.56 20.38 4.39
CA GLN A 484 -8.65 21.58 5.22
C GLN A 484 -10.10 21.94 5.59
N LYS A 485 -10.21 22.84 6.57
CA LYS A 485 -11.48 23.41 7.02
C LYS A 485 -12.06 24.36 5.99
N SER A 486 -12.93 23.82 5.14
CA SER A 486 -13.69 24.56 4.14
C SER A 486 -15.11 23.97 3.99
N ALA A 487 -16.11 24.84 3.88
CA ALA A 487 -17.51 24.44 3.73
C ALA A 487 -17.79 23.74 2.37
N GLY A 488 -17.04 24.08 1.33
CA GLY A 488 -17.21 23.50 -0.02
C GLY A 488 -16.45 22.19 -0.24
N LEU A 489 -15.60 21.76 0.72
CA LEU A 489 -14.85 20.50 0.65
C LEU A 489 -15.57 19.38 1.41
N ASN A 490 -16.79 19.03 0.99
CA ASN A 490 -17.50 17.86 1.51
C ASN A 490 -16.97 16.59 0.83
N LYS A 491 -16.76 15.52 1.61
CA LYS A 491 -16.11 14.27 1.14
C LYS A 491 -16.97 13.03 1.33
N GLU A 492 -18.05 13.15 2.07
CA GLU A 492 -19.04 12.11 2.29
C GLU A 492 -19.64 11.65 0.95
N PRO A 493 -19.57 10.37 0.55
CA PRO A 493 -20.00 9.93 -0.78
C PRO A 493 -21.46 10.26 -1.14
N TRP A 494 -22.35 10.31 -0.15
CA TRP A 494 -23.79 10.56 -0.33
C TRP A 494 -24.16 12.03 -0.56
N VAL A 495 -23.21 12.97 -0.52
CA VAL A 495 -23.48 14.38 -0.88
C VAL A 495 -23.42 14.61 -2.39
N PHE A 496 -22.85 13.66 -3.13
CA PHE A 496 -22.79 13.70 -4.59
C PHE A 496 -24.06 13.12 -5.21
N ASN A 497 -24.27 13.40 -6.50
CA ASN A 497 -25.40 12.81 -7.23
C ASN A 497 -25.30 11.26 -7.25
N LYS A 498 -26.39 10.60 -7.63
CA LYS A 498 -26.50 9.15 -7.60
C LYS A 498 -25.35 8.43 -8.32
N GLU A 499 -24.96 8.89 -9.51
CA GLU A 499 -23.90 8.24 -10.30
C GLU A 499 -22.56 8.25 -9.55
N TYR A 500 -22.13 9.42 -9.07
CA TYR A 500 -20.88 9.53 -8.32
C TYR A 500 -20.96 8.79 -6.98
N CYS A 501 -22.06 8.93 -6.23
CA CYS A 501 -22.25 8.22 -4.96
C CYS A 501 -22.13 6.70 -5.13
N ASP A 502 -22.75 6.14 -6.17
CA ASP A 502 -22.68 4.71 -6.48
C ASP A 502 -21.25 4.26 -6.84
N VAL A 503 -20.53 5.05 -7.64
CA VAL A 503 -19.13 4.74 -8.03
C VAL A 503 -18.19 4.85 -6.83
N LEU A 504 -18.31 5.90 -6.01
CA LEU A 504 -17.51 6.08 -4.79
C LEU A 504 -17.74 4.92 -3.82
N ARG A 505 -19.00 4.54 -3.59
CA ARG A 505 -19.36 3.38 -2.76
C ARG A 505 -18.76 2.08 -3.28
N LYS A 506 -18.92 1.77 -4.57
CA LYS A 506 -18.36 0.56 -5.18
C LYS A 506 -16.83 0.53 -5.13
N THR A 507 -16.20 1.70 -5.31
CA THR A 507 -14.74 1.84 -5.20
C THR A 507 -14.24 1.53 -3.79
N ILE A 508 -14.94 2.05 -2.77
CA ILE A 508 -14.64 1.73 -1.37
C ILE A 508 -14.91 0.24 -1.10
N GLN A 509 -16.01 -0.34 -1.57
CA GLN A 509 -16.30 -1.77 -1.38
C GLN A 509 -15.24 -2.67 -2.05
N GLN A 510 -14.76 -2.31 -3.24
CA GLN A 510 -13.70 -3.05 -3.94
C GLN A 510 -12.41 -3.14 -3.10
N ARG A 511 -12.09 -2.09 -2.33
CA ARG A 511 -10.96 -2.12 -1.39
C ARG A 511 -11.09 -3.26 -0.37
N TYR A 512 -12.29 -3.48 0.16
CA TYR A 512 -12.58 -4.53 1.14
C TYR A 512 -12.64 -5.91 0.50
N GLU A 513 -13.21 -6.02 -0.71
CA GLU A 513 -13.11 -7.25 -1.51
C GLU A 513 -11.64 -7.66 -1.71
N MET A 514 -10.75 -6.71 -1.95
CA MET A 514 -9.32 -6.97 -2.19
C MET A 514 -8.49 -7.16 -0.91
N ALA A 515 -9.07 -7.01 0.28
CA ALA A 515 -8.32 -7.02 1.54
C ALA A 515 -7.45 -8.29 1.76
N PRO A 516 -7.89 -9.52 1.42
CA PRO A 516 -7.05 -10.71 1.59
C PRO A 516 -5.77 -10.69 0.74
N TYR A 517 -5.88 -10.24 -0.51
CA TYR A 517 -4.75 -10.03 -1.41
C TYR A 517 -3.82 -8.93 -0.87
N ILE A 518 -4.38 -7.77 -0.52
CA ILE A 518 -3.64 -6.60 0.00
C ILE A 518 -2.85 -6.98 1.25
N TYR A 519 -3.50 -7.69 2.18
CA TYR A 519 -2.89 -8.08 3.44
C TYR A 519 -1.79 -9.12 3.26
N THR A 520 -1.96 -10.06 2.32
CA THR A 520 -0.91 -10.99 1.91
C THR A 520 0.31 -10.27 1.32
N MET A 521 0.08 -9.27 0.46
CA MET A 521 1.16 -8.47 -0.11
C MET A 521 1.83 -7.56 0.93
N ALA A 522 1.10 -7.08 1.92
CA ALA A 522 1.67 -6.37 3.06
C ALA A 522 2.59 -7.27 3.89
N ARG A 523 2.24 -8.55 4.08
CA ARG A 523 3.12 -9.55 4.70
C ARG A 523 4.41 -9.74 3.90
N LYS A 524 4.33 -9.73 2.56
CA LYS A 524 5.53 -9.74 1.70
C LYS A 524 6.44 -8.53 1.93
N GLY A 525 5.86 -7.37 2.20
CA GLY A 525 6.60 -6.18 2.65
C GLY A 525 7.42 -6.42 3.92
N TYR A 526 6.86 -7.15 4.89
CA TYR A 526 7.56 -7.53 6.11
C TYR A 526 8.68 -8.58 5.87
N ASP A 527 8.41 -9.61 5.08
CA ASP A 527 9.36 -10.73 4.89
C ASP A 527 10.49 -10.42 3.89
N GLU A 528 10.20 -9.65 2.85
CA GLU A 528 11.10 -9.44 1.72
C GLU A 528 11.47 -7.98 1.50
N GLY A 529 10.83 -7.03 2.18
CA GLY A 529 11.02 -5.60 1.91
C GLY A 529 10.38 -5.12 0.61
N LEU A 530 9.39 -5.86 0.07
CA LEU A 530 8.71 -5.48 -1.16
C LEU A 530 7.37 -4.83 -0.85
N ALA A 531 7.30 -3.51 -1.04
CA ALA A 531 6.08 -2.74 -0.82
C ALA A 531 4.93 -3.19 -1.72
N LEU A 532 3.71 -2.95 -1.24
CA LEU A 532 2.47 -3.22 -1.98
C LEU A 532 2.41 -2.42 -3.29
N CYS A 533 2.66 -1.11 -3.26
CA CYS A 533 2.75 -0.30 -4.48
C CYS A 533 4.21 -0.14 -4.86
N ARG A 534 4.64 -0.70 -5.99
CA ARG A 534 6.06 -0.67 -6.39
C ARG A 534 6.25 -0.30 -7.86
N PRO A 535 7.30 0.47 -8.18
CA PRO A 535 7.57 0.88 -9.56
C PRO A 535 7.80 -0.31 -10.48
N MET A 536 7.43 -0.17 -11.75
CA MET A 536 7.50 -1.23 -12.74
C MET A 536 8.93 -1.78 -12.93
N TYR A 537 9.95 -0.95 -12.76
CA TYR A 537 11.35 -1.37 -12.93
C TYR A 537 11.84 -2.38 -11.90
N TYR A 538 11.08 -2.69 -10.85
CA TYR A 538 11.43 -3.78 -9.91
C TYR A 538 11.33 -5.15 -10.58
N ASP A 539 10.38 -5.31 -11.48
CA ASP A 539 10.09 -6.54 -12.20
C ASP A 539 10.70 -6.50 -13.62
N TYR A 540 10.87 -5.30 -14.20
CA TYR A 540 11.30 -5.10 -15.58
C TYR A 540 12.44 -4.07 -15.71
N PRO A 541 13.59 -4.27 -15.04
CA PRO A 541 14.64 -3.26 -14.93
C PRO A 541 15.35 -2.95 -16.26
N ASP A 542 15.28 -3.85 -17.25
CA ASP A 542 15.91 -3.70 -18.56
C ASP A 542 14.99 -3.06 -19.61
N ASN A 543 13.71 -2.82 -19.27
CA ASN A 543 12.75 -2.16 -20.14
C ASN A 543 12.73 -0.66 -19.83
N LYS A 544 12.97 0.18 -20.84
CA LYS A 544 12.95 1.65 -20.68
C LYS A 544 11.56 2.15 -20.26
N GLU A 545 10.51 1.50 -20.73
CA GLU A 545 9.11 1.88 -20.47
C GLU A 545 8.79 1.80 -18.98
N ALA A 546 9.43 0.87 -18.25
CA ALA A 546 9.28 0.73 -16.80
C ALA A 546 9.73 1.97 -16.01
N TYR A 547 10.54 2.84 -16.63
CA TYR A 547 11.00 4.12 -16.09
C TYR A 547 10.24 5.31 -16.70
N GLU A 548 9.86 5.23 -17.98
CA GLU A 548 9.13 6.30 -18.70
C GLU A 548 7.68 6.45 -18.21
N PHE A 549 6.99 5.33 -17.92
CA PHE A 549 5.60 5.31 -17.44
C PHE A 549 5.52 5.41 -15.91
N ARG A 550 6.05 6.50 -15.36
CA ARG A 550 6.26 6.70 -13.91
C ARG A 550 5.03 6.58 -13.01
N ASN A 551 3.82 6.75 -13.56
CA ASN A 551 2.56 6.64 -12.83
C ASN A 551 1.99 5.22 -12.82
N GLU A 552 2.60 4.30 -13.58
CA GLU A 552 2.30 2.88 -13.51
C GLU A 552 3.05 2.23 -12.35
N TYR A 553 2.38 1.30 -11.68
CA TYR A 553 2.99 0.51 -10.63
C TYR A 553 2.37 -0.88 -10.56
N MET A 554 3.17 -1.82 -10.09
CA MET A 554 2.66 -3.10 -9.61
C MET A 554 2.03 -2.88 -8.23
N PHE A 555 0.78 -3.31 -8.08
CA PHE A 555 0.06 -3.42 -6.83
C PHE A 555 0.13 -4.87 -6.35
N GLY A 556 1.20 -5.20 -5.63
CA GLY A 556 1.58 -6.57 -5.29
C GLY A 556 2.25 -7.29 -6.47
N ASP A 557 2.06 -8.60 -6.57
CA ASP A 557 2.72 -9.41 -7.60
C ASP A 557 1.89 -9.60 -8.88
N ASP A 558 0.57 -9.45 -8.81
CA ASP A 558 -0.35 -9.92 -9.85
C ASP A 558 -1.14 -8.80 -10.55
N ILE A 559 -1.13 -7.59 -9.99
CA ILE A 559 -1.96 -6.48 -10.45
C ILE A 559 -1.08 -5.31 -10.88
N LEU A 560 -1.27 -4.80 -12.10
CA LEU A 560 -0.70 -3.56 -12.61
C LEU A 560 -1.80 -2.49 -12.61
N VAL A 561 -1.44 -1.30 -12.14
CA VAL A 561 -2.36 -0.15 -12.04
C VAL A 561 -1.78 1.04 -12.77
N ALA A 562 -2.62 1.74 -13.54
CA ALA A 562 -2.29 3.01 -14.19
C ALA A 562 -3.40 4.02 -13.86
N PRO A 563 -3.31 4.80 -12.78
CA PRO A 563 -4.39 5.69 -12.37
C PRO A 563 -4.81 6.68 -13.47
N ALA A 564 -6.11 6.95 -13.59
CA ALA A 564 -6.62 7.98 -14.49
C ALA A 564 -6.49 9.36 -13.83
N THR A 565 -5.53 10.17 -14.29
CA THR A 565 -5.12 11.43 -13.65
C THR A 565 -5.46 12.68 -14.47
N ALA A 566 -6.40 12.56 -15.40
CA ALA A 566 -6.86 13.64 -16.26
C ALA A 566 -8.40 13.66 -16.38
N PRO A 567 -9.01 14.83 -16.65
CA PRO A 567 -10.45 14.92 -16.85
C PRO A 567 -10.87 14.19 -18.13
N ALA A 568 -12.05 13.57 -18.07
CA ALA A 568 -12.67 12.92 -19.20
C ALA A 568 -13.11 13.95 -20.26
N LYS A 569 -13.09 13.50 -21.50
CA LYS A 569 -13.71 14.19 -22.63
C LYS A 569 -14.79 13.29 -23.18
N ASP A 570 -15.99 13.84 -23.35
CA ASP A 570 -17.15 13.09 -23.86
C ASP A 570 -17.46 11.81 -23.04
N GLY A 571 -17.26 11.87 -21.72
CA GLY A 571 -17.55 10.78 -20.78
C GLY A 571 -16.44 9.75 -20.60
N TYR A 572 -15.33 9.85 -21.34
CA TYR A 572 -14.20 8.92 -21.25
C TYR A 572 -12.87 9.64 -21.00
N VAL A 573 -12.03 9.05 -20.16
CA VAL A 573 -10.60 9.40 -20.07
C VAL A 573 -9.81 8.39 -20.89
N GLN A 574 -8.86 8.88 -21.71
CA GLN A 574 -7.91 8.02 -22.42
C GLN A 574 -6.66 7.86 -21.57
N VAL A 575 -6.28 6.61 -21.32
CA VAL A 575 -5.06 6.29 -20.57
C VAL A 575 -4.13 5.47 -21.45
N ARG A 576 -2.89 5.96 -21.60
CA ARG A 576 -1.81 5.20 -22.22
C ARG A 576 -1.16 4.33 -21.16
N VAL A 577 -1.04 3.03 -21.45
CA VAL A 577 -0.50 2.04 -20.53
C VAL A 577 0.55 1.19 -21.25
N TRP A 578 1.71 1.01 -20.65
CA TRP A 578 2.67 -0.01 -21.07
C TRP A 578 2.36 -1.33 -20.35
N LEU A 579 2.07 -2.38 -21.13
CA LEU A 579 1.90 -3.73 -20.62
C LEU A 579 3.21 -4.50 -20.82
N PRO A 580 3.88 -4.95 -19.74
CA PRO A 580 5.04 -5.83 -19.85
C PRO A 580 4.70 -7.14 -20.56
N GLU A 581 5.71 -7.86 -21.06
CA GLU A 581 5.51 -9.16 -21.74
C GLU A 581 4.63 -10.12 -20.91
N GLY A 582 3.74 -10.84 -21.57
CA GLY A 582 2.76 -11.73 -20.96
C GLY A 582 1.34 -11.50 -21.49
N GLU A 583 0.34 -11.91 -20.73
CA GLU A 583 -1.07 -11.64 -20.99
C GLU A 583 -1.70 -10.99 -19.76
N TRP A 584 -2.56 -10.01 -20.00
CA TRP A 584 -3.13 -9.14 -18.96
C TRP A 584 -4.64 -9.01 -19.14
N TYR A 585 -5.39 -9.27 -18.07
CA TYR A 585 -6.84 -9.11 -18.03
C TYR A 585 -7.21 -7.71 -17.49
N GLU A 586 -7.81 -6.87 -18.33
CA GLU A 586 -8.30 -5.55 -17.94
C GLU A 586 -9.63 -5.69 -17.19
N LEU A 587 -9.57 -5.50 -15.86
CA LEU A 587 -10.62 -5.92 -14.92
C LEU A 587 -12.01 -5.38 -15.27
N HIS A 588 -12.11 -4.10 -15.63
CA HIS A 588 -13.40 -3.42 -15.77
C HIS A 588 -14.05 -3.59 -17.13
N THR A 589 -13.29 -3.96 -18.17
CA THR A 589 -13.85 -4.29 -19.49
C THR A 589 -13.97 -5.79 -19.71
N GLY A 590 -13.21 -6.59 -18.98
CA GLY A 590 -13.08 -8.02 -19.21
C GLY A 590 -12.28 -8.39 -20.45
N THR A 591 -11.42 -7.47 -20.92
CA THR A 591 -10.57 -7.68 -22.11
C THR A 591 -9.26 -8.34 -21.71
N LEU A 592 -8.90 -9.45 -22.35
CA LEU A 592 -7.58 -10.05 -22.34
C LEU A 592 -6.70 -9.38 -23.40
N LEU A 593 -5.57 -8.83 -22.96
CA LEU A 593 -4.63 -8.06 -23.76
C LEU A 593 -3.27 -8.77 -23.78
N LYS A 594 -2.61 -8.74 -24.94
CA LYS A 594 -1.21 -9.15 -25.04
C LYS A 594 -0.30 -8.07 -24.48
N GLY A 595 0.68 -8.47 -23.71
CA GLY A 595 1.76 -7.64 -23.22
C GLY A 595 2.85 -7.36 -24.26
N GLY A 596 3.93 -6.73 -23.81
CA GLY A 596 5.07 -6.33 -24.66
C GLY A 596 4.77 -5.13 -25.55
N GLN A 597 3.76 -4.32 -25.20
CA GLN A 597 3.29 -3.20 -26.02
C GLN A 597 2.73 -2.07 -25.18
N ILE A 598 2.64 -0.89 -25.79
CA ILE A 598 1.91 0.26 -25.24
C ILE A 598 0.51 0.25 -25.86
N VAL A 599 -0.52 0.31 -25.02
CA VAL A 599 -1.93 0.41 -25.41
C VAL A 599 -2.50 1.76 -24.98
N GLU A 600 -3.51 2.23 -25.69
CA GLU A 600 -4.32 3.39 -25.29
C GLU A 600 -5.76 2.92 -25.09
N ARG A 601 -6.34 3.21 -23.93
CA ARG A 601 -7.61 2.60 -23.49
C ARG A 601 -8.58 3.65 -22.93
N PRO A 602 -9.87 3.60 -23.32
CA PRO A 602 -10.91 4.50 -22.82
C PRO A 602 -11.59 3.96 -21.56
N PHE A 603 -11.74 4.81 -20.55
CA PHE A 603 -12.40 4.49 -19.29
C PHE A 603 -13.51 5.47 -18.95
N ALA A 604 -14.73 4.95 -18.75
CA ALA A 604 -15.85 5.72 -18.21
C ALA A 604 -15.62 6.07 -16.73
N ILE A 605 -16.51 6.84 -16.11
CA ILE A 605 -16.35 7.26 -14.71
C ILE A 605 -16.33 6.08 -13.72
N ASP A 606 -17.06 5.00 -14.02
CA ASP A 606 -17.13 3.76 -13.23
C ASP A 606 -16.06 2.72 -13.62
N GLU A 607 -15.11 3.11 -14.46
CA GLU A 607 -14.03 2.26 -14.96
C GLU A 607 -12.68 2.96 -14.78
N TYR A 608 -11.61 2.21 -14.59
CA TYR A 608 -10.26 2.70 -14.37
C TYR A 608 -9.25 1.56 -14.58
N PRO A 609 -7.98 1.89 -14.87
CA PRO A 609 -7.07 0.93 -15.49
C PRO A 609 -6.44 -0.01 -14.45
N ILE A 610 -7.00 -1.21 -14.38
CA ILE A 610 -6.51 -2.33 -13.56
C ILE A 610 -6.27 -3.53 -14.47
N TYR A 611 -5.06 -4.03 -14.46
CA TYR A 611 -4.65 -5.17 -15.29
C TYR A 611 -4.15 -6.29 -14.38
N VAL A 612 -4.82 -7.43 -14.43
CA VAL A 612 -4.44 -8.61 -13.64
C VAL A 612 -3.73 -9.61 -14.54
N LYS A 613 -2.63 -10.22 -14.08
CA LYS A 613 -1.95 -11.27 -14.85
C LYS A 613 -2.94 -12.37 -15.23
N ALA A 614 -2.92 -12.77 -16.50
CA ALA A 614 -3.81 -13.79 -17.01
C ALA A 614 -3.63 -15.12 -16.25
N GLY A 615 -4.74 -15.79 -15.94
CA GLY A 615 -4.74 -17.04 -15.18
C GLY A 615 -4.53 -16.91 -13.67
N ALA A 616 -4.33 -15.69 -13.12
CA ALA A 616 -4.13 -15.49 -11.69
C ALA A 616 -5.26 -16.11 -10.84
N VAL A 617 -4.92 -16.56 -9.63
CA VAL A 617 -5.85 -17.13 -8.64
C VAL A 617 -5.69 -16.37 -7.34
N LEU A 618 -6.60 -15.44 -7.06
CA LEU A 618 -6.43 -14.47 -5.97
C LEU A 618 -7.52 -14.61 -4.91
N PRO A 619 -7.20 -14.55 -3.61
CA PRO A 619 -8.18 -14.51 -2.55
C PRO A 619 -8.79 -13.10 -2.46
N MET A 620 -10.12 -13.06 -2.41
CA MET A 620 -10.93 -11.86 -2.20
C MET A 620 -11.94 -12.12 -1.09
N TYR A 621 -12.56 -11.08 -0.55
CA TYR A 621 -13.77 -11.19 0.26
C TYR A 621 -15.02 -10.92 -0.58
N THR A 622 -16.18 -11.16 0.03
CA THR A 622 -17.46 -10.73 -0.54
C THR A 622 -17.68 -9.23 -0.36
N ARG A 623 -18.58 -8.66 -1.16
CA ARG A 623 -19.05 -7.27 -1.01
C ARG A 623 -19.79 -6.96 0.29
N LYS A 624 -20.05 -7.97 1.14
CA LYS A 624 -20.78 -7.80 2.41
C LYS A 624 -19.87 -7.40 3.56
N VAL A 625 -18.54 -7.47 3.39
CA VAL A 625 -17.58 -7.11 4.45
C VAL A 625 -17.66 -5.61 4.71
N MET A 626 -17.94 -5.25 5.97
CA MET A 626 -18.15 -3.85 6.39
C MET A 626 -17.01 -3.25 7.23
N ASN A 627 -16.11 -4.10 7.73
CA ASN A 627 -14.87 -3.74 8.44
C ASN A 627 -13.85 -4.88 8.28
N LEU A 628 -12.59 -4.65 8.65
CA LEU A 628 -11.51 -5.65 8.51
C LEU A 628 -11.03 -6.24 9.85
N ASN A 629 -11.87 -6.20 10.88
CA ASN A 629 -11.50 -6.73 12.20
C ASN A 629 -11.64 -8.27 12.29
N GLY A 630 -12.57 -8.87 11.53
CA GLY A 630 -12.91 -10.32 11.59
C GLY A 630 -11.86 -11.28 11.02
N ASN A 631 -11.92 -12.55 11.44
CA ASN A 631 -11.02 -13.63 10.99
C ASN A 631 -11.73 -14.74 10.22
N ASP A 632 -13.06 -14.77 10.22
CA ASP A 632 -13.91 -15.85 9.72
C ASP A 632 -14.70 -15.47 8.45
N GLU A 633 -14.38 -14.31 7.86
CA GLU A 633 -14.99 -13.83 6.62
C GLU A 633 -14.98 -14.90 5.51
N GLU A 634 -16.02 -14.92 4.69
CA GLU A 634 -16.10 -15.78 3.51
C GLU A 634 -15.03 -15.37 2.49
N VAL A 635 -14.21 -16.35 2.08
CA VAL A 635 -13.13 -16.13 1.11
C VAL A 635 -13.60 -16.54 -0.29
N VAL A 636 -13.55 -15.60 -1.23
CA VAL A 636 -13.82 -15.80 -2.65
C VAL A 636 -12.50 -15.98 -3.39
N VAL A 637 -12.16 -17.22 -3.75
CA VAL A 637 -11.04 -17.55 -4.62
C VAL A 637 -11.41 -17.19 -6.05
N THR A 638 -10.89 -16.05 -6.52
CA THR A 638 -11.19 -15.50 -7.84
C THR A 638 -10.13 -15.93 -8.85
N VAL A 639 -10.58 -16.58 -9.93
CA VAL A 639 -9.74 -17.04 -11.04
C VAL A 639 -9.95 -16.13 -12.24
N PHE A 640 -8.85 -15.55 -12.72
CA PHE A 640 -8.82 -14.67 -13.88
C PHE A 640 -8.63 -15.50 -15.17
N PRO A 641 -9.21 -15.07 -16.30
CA PRO A 641 -9.13 -15.82 -17.56
C PRO A 641 -7.73 -15.74 -18.20
N GLY A 642 -7.52 -16.57 -19.21
CA GLY A 642 -6.23 -16.69 -19.91
C GLY A 642 -5.17 -17.44 -19.12
N GLY A 643 -3.90 -17.27 -19.53
CA GLY A 643 -2.73 -17.91 -18.93
C GLY A 643 -2.54 -19.36 -19.37
N ASN A 644 -1.29 -19.76 -19.60
CA ASN A 644 -0.91 -21.13 -19.90
C ASN A 644 -0.20 -21.75 -18.69
N GLY A 645 -0.70 -22.86 -18.18
CA GLY A 645 -0.07 -23.61 -17.08
C GLY A 645 -0.76 -23.48 -15.72
N ILE A 646 0.02 -23.62 -14.66
CA ILE A 646 -0.44 -23.59 -13.26
C ILE A 646 -0.13 -22.21 -12.68
N SER A 647 -1.16 -21.50 -12.23
CA SER A 647 -1.02 -20.32 -11.38
C SER A 647 -1.14 -20.71 -9.91
N SER A 648 -0.49 -19.94 -9.03
CA SER A 648 -0.59 -20.17 -7.59
C SER A 648 -0.44 -18.90 -6.78
N PHE A 649 -1.11 -18.87 -5.63
CA PHE A 649 -1.02 -17.79 -4.65
C PHE A 649 -0.98 -18.36 -3.23
N ASN A 650 -0.16 -17.82 -2.35
CA ASN A 650 -0.06 -18.24 -0.95
C ASN A 650 -0.85 -17.26 -0.09
N PHE A 651 -2.11 -17.56 0.20
CA PHE A 651 -2.98 -16.72 0.99
C PHE A 651 -2.52 -16.70 2.46
N TYR A 652 -2.12 -15.54 2.95
CA TYR A 652 -1.64 -15.31 4.30
C TYR A 652 -2.75 -14.87 5.26
N GLU A 653 -2.73 -15.43 6.47
CA GLU A 653 -3.65 -15.09 7.55
C GLU A 653 -2.93 -15.03 8.90
N ASP A 654 -3.35 -14.11 9.76
CA ASP A 654 -2.94 -14.04 11.16
C ASP A 654 -4.09 -13.44 12.00
N ASN A 655 -3.83 -13.15 13.28
CA ASN A 655 -4.84 -12.59 14.19
C ASN A 655 -5.38 -11.20 13.75
N GLY A 656 -4.64 -10.47 12.92
CA GLY A 656 -5.01 -9.17 12.37
C GLY A 656 -4.47 -7.97 13.14
N ASN A 657 -4.26 -8.07 14.46
CA ASN A 657 -3.83 -6.91 15.27
C ASN A 657 -2.91 -7.26 16.45
N ASP A 658 -2.57 -8.51 16.72
CA ASP A 658 -1.59 -8.85 17.75
C ASP A 658 -0.14 -8.61 17.31
N LYS A 659 0.81 -8.73 18.26
CA LYS A 659 2.25 -8.60 18.00
C LYS A 659 2.93 -9.89 17.50
N ASN A 660 2.23 -11.02 17.49
CA ASN A 660 2.84 -12.32 17.23
C ASN A 660 2.88 -12.69 15.74
N TYR A 661 2.31 -11.86 14.87
CA TYR A 661 2.21 -12.08 13.41
C TYR A 661 3.49 -12.56 12.72
N ALA A 662 4.67 -12.21 13.23
CA ALA A 662 5.95 -12.65 12.70
C ALA A 662 6.11 -14.19 12.74
N SER A 663 5.58 -14.85 13.77
CA SER A 663 5.73 -16.29 14.02
C SER A 663 4.41 -17.05 14.13
N GLU A 664 3.31 -16.38 14.47
CA GLU A 664 1.97 -16.95 14.61
C GLU A 664 1.11 -16.49 13.43
N TYR A 665 1.05 -17.33 12.40
CA TYR A 665 0.28 -17.08 11.19
C TYR A 665 -0.01 -18.41 10.49
N ALA A 666 -0.90 -18.36 9.50
CA ALA A 666 -1.22 -19.49 8.67
C ALA A 666 -1.19 -19.11 7.17
N VAL A 667 -0.95 -20.10 6.32
CA VAL A 667 -0.89 -19.95 4.87
C VAL A 667 -1.75 -21.02 4.20
N THR A 668 -2.59 -20.60 3.27
CA THR A 668 -3.38 -21.49 2.41
C THR A 668 -2.91 -21.34 0.97
N LYS A 669 -2.35 -22.39 0.38
CA LYS A 669 -1.93 -22.37 -1.03
C LYS A 669 -3.15 -22.52 -1.94
N LEU A 670 -3.33 -21.57 -2.85
CA LEU A 670 -4.34 -21.58 -3.90
C LEU A 670 -3.66 -21.90 -5.22
N THR A 671 -4.27 -22.74 -6.06
CA THR A 671 -3.77 -23.00 -7.41
C THR A 671 -4.90 -23.06 -8.43
N SER A 672 -4.67 -22.60 -9.65
CA SER A 672 -5.55 -22.85 -10.79
C SER A 672 -4.75 -23.41 -11.95
N SER A 673 -5.34 -24.36 -12.68
CA SER A 673 -4.74 -24.94 -13.87
C SER A 673 -5.84 -25.36 -14.85
N SER A 674 -5.51 -25.37 -16.14
CA SER A 674 -6.41 -25.77 -17.20
C SER A 674 -5.76 -26.85 -18.07
N GLN A 675 -6.50 -27.90 -18.38
CA GLN A 675 -6.11 -28.95 -19.31
C GLN A 675 -7.29 -29.32 -20.20
N GLY A 676 -7.23 -28.93 -21.48
CA GLY A 676 -8.35 -29.11 -22.41
C GLY A 676 -9.58 -28.34 -21.94
N GLN A 677 -10.70 -29.03 -21.78
CA GLN A 677 -11.98 -28.47 -21.28
C GLN A 677 -12.09 -28.47 -19.74
N GLU A 678 -11.11 -29.05 -19.04
CA GLU A 678 -11.12 -29.13 -17.58
C GLU A 678 -10.28 -28.00 -16.97
N ARG A 679 -10.86 -27.28 -16.01
CA ARG A 679 -10.15 -26.40 -15.10
C ARG A 679 -10.18 -27.00 -13.69
N THR A 680 -9.00 -27.08 -13.07
CA THR A 680 -8.84 -27.52 -11.68
C THR A 680 -8.39 -26.34 -10.82
N ILE A 681 -9.16 -26.05 -9.78
CA ILE A 681 -8.79 -25.13 -8.70
C ILE A 681 -8.54 -25.95 -7.44
N VAL A 682 -7.46 -25.66 -6.73
CA VAL A 682 -7.16 -26.27 -5.43
C VAL A 682 -7.08 -25.18 -4.36
N ILE A 683 -7.85 -25.36 -3.30
CA ILE A 683 -7.68 -24.65 -2.03
C ILE A 683 -6.97 -25.62 -1.11
N GLY A 684 -5.67 -25.43 -0.91
CA GLY A 684 -4.84 -26.32 -0.12
C GLY A 684 -5.29 -26.40 1.34
N LYS A 685 -4.76 -27.38 2.07
CA LYS A 685 -4.86 -27.36 3.54
C LYS A 685 -4.14 -26.11 4.07
N ARG A 686 -4.71 -25.47 5.08
CA ARG A 686 -4.09 -24.35 5.77
C ARG A 686 -2.95 -24.85 6.65
N ASP A 687 -1.76 -24.27 6.49
CA ASP A 687 -0.55 -24.61 7.22
C ASP A 687 -0.16 -23.48 8.19
N GLY A 688 0.21 -23.82 9.42
CA GLY A 688 0.46 -22.84 10.49
C GLY A 688 -0.75 -22.60 11.40
N GLN A 689 -0.57 -21.72 12.37
CA GLN A 689 -1.55 -21.44 13.43
C GLN A 689 -1.35 -20.04 14.00
N TYR A 690 -2.45 -19.44 14.45
CA TYR A 690 -2.45 -18.18 15.19
C TYR A 690 -3.65 -18.12 16.14
N LYS A 691 -3.60 -17.19 17.08
CA LYS A 691 -4.66 -16.99 18.07
C LYS A 691 -6.00 -16.62 17.40
N ASP A 692 -7.09 -17.28 17.82
CA ASP A 692 -8.46 -17.07 17.31
C ASP A 692 -8.62 -17.42 15.82
N MET A 693 -7.78 -18.31 15.28
CA MET A 693 -7.89 -18.83 13.93
C MET A 693 -9.12 -19.75 13.78
N PRO A 694 -10.04 -19.52 12.83
CA PRO A 694 -11.26 -20.32 12.69
C PRO A 694 -10.95 -21.69 12.08
N GLU A 695 -11.35 -22.79 12.71
CA GLU A 695 -11.10 -24.16 12.24
C GLU A 695 -11.74 -24.45 10.87
N SER A 696 -12.89 -23.84 10.59
CA SER A 696 -13.65 -23.98 9.34
C SER A 696 -14.17 -22.63 8.86
N ARG A 697 -14.37 -22.47 7.55
CA ARG A 697 -14.98 -21.25 6.98
C ARG A 697 -15.73 -21.51 5.68
N SER A 698 -16.53 -20.54 5.25
CA SER A 698 -17.15 -20.54 3.92
C SER A 698 -16.15 -20.12 2.85
N PHE A 699 -16.18 -20.80 1.69
CA PHE A 699 -15.38 -20.45 0.53
C PHE A 699 -16.27 -20.33 -0.71
N LYS A 700 -15.88 -19.47 -1.65
CA LYS A 700 -16.43 -19.47 -3.01
C LYS A 700 -15.30 -19.57 -4.01
N VAL A 701 -15.55 -20.24 -5.13
CA VAL A 701 -14.68 -20.14 -6.31
C VAL A 701 -15.42 -19.35 -7.37
N LYS A 702 -14.86 -18.19 -7.74
CA LYS A 702 -15.40 -17.32 -8.80
C LYS A 702 -14.48 -17.37 -10.02
N VAL A 703 -14.96 -17.86 -11.15
CA VAL A 703 -14.20 -17.88 -12.42
C VAL A 703 -14.76 -16.82 -13.35
N LEU A 704 -13.97 -15.78 -13.61
CA LEU A 704 -14.35 -14.65 -14.46
C LEU A 704 -14.30 -15.03 -15.94
N SER A 705 -15.11 -14.34 -16.76
CA SER A 705 -15.22 -14.58 -18.21
C SER A 705 -15.43 -16.06 -18.55
N SER A 706 -16.28 -16.72 -17.77
CA SER A 706 -16.51 -18.17 -17.85
C SER A 706 -17.73 -18.47 -18.70
N LEU A 707 -17.71 -19.58 -19.44
CA LEU A 707 -18.94 -20.20 -19.95
C LEU A 707 -19.67 -20.92 -18.81
N VAL A 708 -20.86 -21.44 -19.11
CA VAL A 708 -21.55 -22.39 -18.23
C VAL A 708 -20.86 -23.76 -18.34
N PRO A 709 -20.46 -24.37 -17.22
CA PRO A 709 -19.82 -25.68 -17.25
C PRO A 709 -20.84 -26.80 -17.54
N GLN A 710 -20.36 -27.90 -18.12
CA GLN A 710 -21.11 -29.16 -18.22
C GLN A 710 -21.22 -29.86 -16.86
N SER A 711 -20.16 -29.79 -16.04
CA SER A 711 -20.18 -30.32 -14.69
C SER A 711 -19.19 -29.58 -13.79
N VAL A 712 -19.54 -29.53 -12.50
CA VAL A 712 -18.67 -29.04 -11.43
C VAL A 712 -18.63 -30.09 -10.34
N THR A 713 -17.43 -30.42 -9.85
CA THR A 713 -17.26 -31.28 -8.69
C THR A 713 -16.37 -30.61 -7.64
N VAL A 714 -16.67 -30.89 -6.36
CA VAL A 714 -15.83 -30.55 -5.21
C VAL A 714 -15.45 -31.85 -4.53
N ASN A 715 -14.15 -32.13 -4.44
CA ASN A 715 -13.60 -33.39 -3.91
C ASN A 715 -14.20 -34.64 -4.60
N GLY A 716 -14.44 -34.54 -5.91
CA GLY A 716 -15.01 -35.61 -6.73
C GLY A 716 -16.53 -35.79 -6.63
N GLN A 717 -17.21 -35.03 -5.76
CA GLN A 717 -18.68 -35.05 -5.66
C GLN A 717 -19.30 -33.92 -6.47
N PRO A 718 -20.44 -34.13 -7.16
CA PRO A 718 -21.15 -33.06 -7.86
C PRO A 718 -21.45 -31.87 -6.94
N ALA A 719 -21.16 -30.66 -7.41
CA ALA A 719 -21.35 -29.44 -6.66
C ALA A 719 -22.33 -28.49 -7.35
N LYS A 720 -23.08 -27.74 -6.56
CA LYS A 720 -23.95 -26.68 -7.06
C LYS A 720 -23.10 -25.47 -7.46
N TYR A 721 -23.55 -24.79 -8.50
CA TYR A 721 -22.95 -23.54 -8.93
C TYR A 721 -24.06 -22.58 -9.38
N GLU A 722 -23.72 -21.31 -9.41
CA GLU A 722 -24.52 -20.21 -9.91
C GLU A 722 -23.76 -19.53 -11.05
N TYR A 723 -24.49 -19.02 -12.05
CA TYR A 723 -23.92 -18.19 -13.09
C TYR A 723 -24.28 -16.72 -12.85
N LEU A 724 -23.28 -15.88 -12.63
CA LEU A 724 -23.42 -14.45 -12.35
C LEU A 724 -23.47 -13.68 -13.67
N GLY A 725 -24.65 -13.50 -14.24
CA GLY A 725 -24.80 -12.92 -15.59
C GLY A 725 -24.35 -11.46 -15.72
N GLU A 726 -24.39 -10.67 -14.64
CA GLU A 726 -23.85 -9.30 -14.64
C GLU A 726 -22.31 -9.25 -14.65
N GLU A 727 -21.65 -10.31 -14.19
CA GLU A 727 -20.19 -10.44 -14.14
C GLU A 727 -19.64 -11.37 -15.23
N PHE A 728 -20.52 -12.06 -15.97
CA PHE A 728 -20.17 -13.18 -16.86
C PHE A 728 -19.24 -14.20 -16.19
N ALA A 729 -19.58 -14.56 -14.95
CA ALA A 729 -18.72 -15.38 -14.09
C ALA A 729 -19.45 -16.61 -13.56
N LEU A 730 -18.71 -17.70 -13.40
CA LEU A 730 -19.17 -18.88 -12.69
C LEU A 730 -18.85 -18.72 -11.19
N SER A 731 -19.82 -19.00 -10.33
CA SER A 731 -19.64 -19.02 -8.88
C SER A 731 -19.97 -20.41 -8.34
N VAL A 732 -18.99 -21.05 -7.70
CA VAL A 732 -19.17 -22.33 -7.01
C VAL A 732 -19.16 -22.05 -5.51
N ASP A 733 -20.27 -22.31 -4.84
CA ASP A 733 -20.38 -22.15 -3.39
C ASP A 733 -19.85 -23.41 -2.70
N LEU A 734 -18.79 -23.23 -1.92
CA LEU A 734 -18.32 -24.23 -0.98
C LEU A 734 -18.85 -23.79 0.38
N SER A 735 -19.88 -24.50 0.86
CA SER A 735 -20.42 -24.32 2.21
C SER A 735 -19.31 -24.34 3.27
N VAL A 736 -19.62 -24.10 4.54
CA VAL A 736 -18.59 -24.13 5.60
C VAL A 736 -17.82 -25.45 5.59
N LEU A 737 -16.52 -25.38 5.26
CA LEU A 737 -15.62 -26.53 5.17
C LEU A 737 -14.43 -26.34 6.12
N SER A 738 -13.91 -27.46 6.63
CA SER A 738 -12.72 -27.46 7.49
C SER A 738 -11.50 -26.91 6.77
N CYS A 739 -10.76 -25.97 7.35
CA CYS A 739 -9.60 -25.33 6.72
C CYS A 739 -8.34 -26.22 6.70
N ASP A 740 -8.30 -27.30 7.46
CA ASP A 740 -7.18 -28.25 7.55
C ASP A 740 -7.16 -29.32 6.42
N GLN A 741 -8.20 -29.33 5.58
CA GLN A 741 -8.34 -30.25 4.46
C GLN A 741 -8.18 -29.52 3.13
N GLU A 742 -7.57 -30.19 2.17
CA GLU A 742 -7.54 -29.73 0.78
C GLU A 742 -8.93 -29.81 0.16
N LYS A 743 -9.28 -28.81 -0.66
CA LYS A 743 -10.46 -28.83 -1.53
C LYS A 743 -10.02 -28.78 -2.98
N VAL A 744 -10.45 -29.76 -3.77
CA VAL A 744 -10.21 -29.83 -5.21
C VAL A 744 -11.51 -29.57 -5.94
N ILE A 745 -11.57 -28.47 -6.67
CA ILE A 745 -12.71 -28.05 -7.48
C ILE A 745 -12.36 -28.32 -8.94
N LYS A 746 -13.15 -29.17 -9.59
CA LYS A 746 -13.00 -29.45 -11.02
C LYS A 746 -14.21 -28.93 -11.79
N ILE A 747 -13.94 -28.16 -12.83
CA ILE A 747 -14.93 -27.55 -13.69
C ILE A 747 -14.67 -28.06 -15.10
N VAL A 748 -15.66 -28.75 -15.68
CA VAL A 748 -15.57 -29.28 -17.05
C VAL A 748 -16.49 -28.45 -17.94
N TYR A 749 -15.92 -27.80 -18.95
CA TYR A 749 -16.63 -26.97 -19.91
C TYR A 749 -17.06 -27.76 -21.14
N PRO A 750 -18.07 -27.30 -21.90
CA PRO A 750 -18.40 -27.87 -23.19
C PRO A 750 -17.33 -27.59 -24.25
N THR A 751 -17.38 -28.32 -25.37
CA THR A 751 -16.53 -28.07 -26.55
C THR A 751 -16.92 -26.80 -27.29
N GLU A 752 -18.14 -26.31 -27.07
CA GLU A 752 -18.63 -25.06 -27.62
C GLU A 752 -17.83 -23.88 -27.05
N THR A 753 -17.55 -22.90 -27.90
CA THR A 753 -16.80 -21.70 -27.54
C THR A 753 -17.66 -20.47 -27.76
N ALA A 754 -17.53 -19.49 -26.87
CA ALA A 754 -18.04 -18.13 -27.09
C ALA A 754 -16.93 -17.12 -26.82
N ASP A 755 -16.91 -16.04 -27.58
CA ASP A 755 -15.94 -14.97 -27.35
C ASP A 755 -16.39 -14.10 -26.17
N MET A 756 -15.81 -14.35 -25.00
CA MET A 756 -16.10 -13.58 -23.78
C MET A 756 -15.23 -12.32 -23.68
N ASN A 757 -14.29 -12.13 -24.60
CA ASN A 757 -13.26 -11.10 -24.49
C ASN A 757 -13.87 -9.69 -24.63
N GLY A 758 -13.75 -8.88 -23.58
CA GLY A 758 -14.28 -7.50 -23.56
C GLY A 758 -15.82 -7.41 -23.45
N LEU A 759 -16.53 -8.54 -23.42
CA LEU A 759 -17.99 -8.60 -23.39
C LEU A 759 -18.58 -7.88 -22.16
N LEU A 760 -17.92 -7.99 -21.01
CA LEU A 760 -18.35 -7.37 -19.75
C LEU A 760 -18.50 -5.85 -19.89
N GLY A 761 -17.46 -5.18 -20.38
CA GLY A 761 -17.48 -3.72 -20.54
C GLY A 761 -18.45 -3.28 -21.64
N VAL A 762 -18.41 -3.97 -22.80
CA VAL A 762 -19.21 -3.60 -23.96
C VAL A 762 -20.71 -3.75 -23.71
N SER A 763 -21.14 -4.88 -23.13
CA SER A 763 -22.55 -5.12 -22.82
C SER A 763 -23.09 -4.15 -21.76
N ARG A 764 -22.32 -3.88 -20.69
CA ARG A 764 -22.66 -2.89 -19.67
C ARG A 764 -22.83 -1.49 -20.25
N ARG A 765 -21.89 -1.04 -21.08
CA ARG A 765 -21.95 0.29 -21.73
C ARG A 765 -23.18 0.39 -22.64
N ILE A 766 -23.48 -0.65 -23.42
CA ILE A 766 -24.69 -0.69 -24.26
C ILE A 766 -25.97 -0.60 -23.42
N ALA A 767 -26.10 -1.41 -22.37
CA ALA A 767 -27.28 -1.38 -21.51
C ALA A 767 -27.49 0.01 -20.88
N LYS A 768 -26.41 0.61 -20.35
CA LYS A 768 -26.43 1.97 -19.78
C LYS A 768 -26.83 3.03 -20.81
N SER A 769 -26.23 3.01 -22.01
CA SER A 769 -26.55 3.96 -23.06
C SER A 769 -27.96 3.77 -23.62
N MET A 770 -28.48 2.55 -23.66
CA MET A 770 -29.88 2.28 -24.04
C MET A 770 -30.85 2.83 -22.99
N GLU A 771 -30.54 2.76 -21.70
CA GLU A 771 -31.34 3.41 -20.67
C GLU A 771 -31.36 4.94 -20.85
N GLN A 772 -30.19 5.56 -21.06
CA GLN A 772 -30.06 6.98 -21.31
C GLN A 772 -30.79 7.43 -22.59
N LEU A 773 -30.79 6.59 -23.64
CA LEU A 773 -31.49 6.88 -24.89
C LEU A 773 -33.00 7.08 -24.68
N LYS A 774 -33.63 6.36 -23.74
CA LYS A 774 -35.06 6.54 -23.40
C LYS A 774 -35.37 7.93 -22.84
N TYR A 775 -34.39 8.59 -22.23
CA TYR A 775 -34.55 9.97 -21.74
C TYR A 775 -34.31 11.00 -22.85
N ARG A 776 -33.62 10.63 -23.93
CA ARG A 776 -33.45 11.45 -25.13
C ARG A 776 -34.63 11.32 -26.10
N ASP A 777 -35.24 10.15 -26.15
CA ASP A 777 -36.44 9.84 -26.92
C ASP A 777 -37.38 8.98 -26.09
N SER A 778 -38.34 9.63 -25.41
CA SER A 778 -39.25 8.97 -24.48
C SER A 778 -40.29 8.07 -25.14
N TYR A 779 -40.45 8.13 -26.46
CA TYR A 779 -41.38 7.32 -27.23
C TYR A 779 -40.68 6.20 -28.02
N ILE A 780 -39.37 6.03 -27.82
CA ILE A 780 -38.62 5.01 -28.53
C ILE A 780 -39.12 3.59 -28.18
N CYS A 781 -39.43 2.82 -29.21
CA CYS A 781 -39.68 1.38 -29.10
C CYS A 781 -38.46 0.63 -29.65
N PHE A 782 -37.70 -0.05 -28.79
CA PHE A 782 -36.57 -0.87 -29.23
C PHE A 782 -37.07 -2.06 -30.06
N LYS A 783 -36.57 -2.18 -31.29
CA LYS A 783 -36.79 -3.34 -32.15
C LYS A 783 -35.99 -4.52 -31.61
N GLU A 784 -36.42 -5.73 -31.94
CA GLU A 784 -35.90 -6.98 -31.37
C GLU A 784 -34.36 -7.07 -31.36
N GLU A 785 -33.70 -6.79 -32.49
CA GLU A 785 -32.24 -6.85 -32.63
C GLU A 785 -31.53 -5.93 -31.64
N PHE A 786 -31.91 -4.65 -31.59
CA PHE A 786 -31.30 -3.66 -30.70
C PHE A 786 -31.70 -3.90 -29.23
N GLY A 787 -32.96 -4.23 -28.99
CA GLY A 787 -33.50 -4.53 -27.65
C GLY A 787 -32.73 -5.66 -26.96
N LYS A 788 -32.43 -6.75 -27.68
CA LYS A 788 -31.67 -7.90 -27.15
C LYS A 788 -30.27 -7.53 -26.69
N MET A 789 -29.63 -6.53 -27.31
CA MET A 789 -28.28 -6.12 -26.91
C MET A 789 -28.25 -5.53 -25.50
N GLY A 790 -29.28 -4.75 -25.13
CA GLY A 790 -29.38 -4.12 -23.82
C GLY A 790 -29.80 -5.05 -22.69
N SER A 791 -30.37 -6.21 -23.02
CA SER A 791 -30.83 -7.20 -22.03
C SER A 791 -30.00 -8.50 -22.06
N LEU A 792 -28.76 -8.45 -22.55
CA LEU A 792 -27.90 -9.63 -22.66
C LEU A 792 -27.67 -10.26 -21.28
N SER A 793 -27.34 -9.46 -20.27
CA SER A 793 -27.05 -9.94 -18.92
C SER A 793 -28.25 -10.68 -18.34
N GLU A 794 -29.45 -10.12 -18.44
CA GLU A 794 -30.70 -10.75 -17.99
C GLU A 794 -31.01 -12.02 -18.79
N ALA A 795 -30.81 -11.99 -20.11
CA ALA A 795 -31.02 -13.17 -20.95
C ALA A 795 -30.10 -14.33 -20.54
N VAL A 796 -28.85 -14.03 -20.19
CA VAL A 796 -27.89 -15.01 -19.66
C VAL A 796 -28.26 -15.46 -18.25
N ILE A 797 -28.81 -14.59 -17.40
CA ILE A 797 -29.33 -14.99 -16.07
C ILE A 797 -30.50 -15.98 -16.22
N TYR A 798 -31.42 -15.74 -17.16
CA TYR A 798 -32.62 -16.55 -17.33
C TYR A 798 -32.40 -17.85 -18.11
N ALA A 799 -31.43 -17.86 -19.02
CA ALA A 799 -31.10 -19.01 -19.87
C ALA A 799 -29.57 -19.16 -20.02
N PRO A 800 -28.84 -19.44 -18.92
CA PRO A 800 -27.39 -19.50 -18.92
C PRO A 800 -26.86 -20.57 -19.89
N GLU A 801 -27.59 -21.67 -20.10
CA GLU A 801 -27.26 -22.71 -21.07
C GLU A 801 -27.18 -22.22 -22.52
N LYS A 802 -27.77 -21.05 -22.83
CA LYS A 802 -27.76 -20.43 -24.17
C LYS A 802 -26.64 -19.41 -24.35
N ILE A 803 -25.77 -19.23 -23.36
CA ILE A 803 -24.74 -18.18 -23.37
C ILE A 803 -23.94 -18.12 -24.66
N SER A 804 -23.52 -19.27 -25.21
CA SER A 804 -22.75 -19.33 -26.46
C SER A 804 -23.48 -18.67 -27.62
N SER A 805 -24.78 -18.95 -27.77
CA SER A 805 -25.62 -18.36 -28.83
C SER A 805 -25.93 -16.88 -28.57
N LEU A 806 -26.26 -16.51 -27.33
CA LEU A 806 -26.56 -15.13 -26.95
C LEU A 806 -25.36 -14.20 -27.17
N VAL A 807 -24.17 -14.65 -26.78
CA VAL A 807 -22.92 -13.91 -26.96
C VAL A 807 -22.57 -13.80 -28.45
N SER A 808 -22.76 -14.86 -29.22
CA SER A 808 -22.52 -14.84 -30.66
C SER A 808 -23.47 -13.87 -31.38
N ASP A 809 -24.75 -13.86 -31.02
CA ASP A 809 -25.74 -12.92 -31.56
C ASP A 809 -25.41 -11.48 -31.15
N PHE A 810 -25.00 -11.26 -29.90
CA PHE A 810 -24.57 -9.94 -29.42
C PHE A 810 -23.39 -9.39 -30.25
N TRP A 811 -22.34 -10.18 -30.45
CA TRP A 811 -21.17 -9.75 -31.23
C TRP A 811 -21.48 -9.49 -32.69
N LYS A 812 -22.38 -10.30 -33.29
CA LYS A 812 -22.87 -10.06 -34.64
C LYS A 812 -23.54 -8.69 -34.75
N SER A 813 -24.44 -8.35 -33.82
CA SER A 813 -25.09 -7.04 -33.80
C SER A 813 -24.13 -5.90 -33.42
N TYR A 814 -23.18 -6.14 -32.53
CA TYR A 814 -22.18 -5.13 -32.13
C TYR A 814 -21.23 -4.76 -33.28
N THR A 815 -20.81 -5.74 -34.06
CA THR A 815 -19.94 -5.53 -35.23
C THR A 815 -20.65 -4.68 -36.30
N ASP A 816 -21.97 -4.90 -36.47
CA ASP A 816 -22.82 -4.16 -37.42
C ASP A 816 -23.59 -3.00 -36.76
N LEU A 817 -23.15 -2.52 -35.58
CA LEU A 817 -23.94 -1.62 -34.74
C LEU A 817 -24.43 -0.35 -35.48
N PRO A 818 -23.63 0.34 -36.31
CA PRO A 818 -24.13 1.50 -37.06
C PRO A 818 -25.34 1.20 -37.95
N GLU A 819 -25.41 0.02 -38.55
CA GLU A 819 -26.57 -0.39 -39.35
C GLU A 819 -27.70 -0.94 -38.47
N VAL A 820 -27.41 -1.58 -37.33
CA VAL A 820 -28.43 -1.92 -36.31
C VAL A 820 -29.16 -0.65 -35.86
N LEU A 821 -28.44 0.42 -35.54
CA LEU A 821 -29.02 1.71 -35.12
C LEU A 821 -29.85 2.36 -36.24
N LYS A 822 -29.46 2.19 -37.51
CA LYS A 822 -30.23 2.64 -38.67
C LYS A 822 -31.49 1.79 -38.86
N ARG A 823 -31.40 0.47 -38.73
CA ARG A 823 -32.54 -0.45 -38.76
C ARG A 823 -33.49 -0.19 -37.59
N GLN A 824 -32.97 0.20 -36.43
CA GLN A 824 -33.75 0.69 -35.28
C GLN A 824 -34.56 1.94 -35.65
N GLY A 825 -34.10 2.74 -36.62
CA GLY A 825 -34.76 3.96 -37.06
C GLY A 825 -34.35 5.19 -36.26
N LEU A 826 -33.17 5.16 -35.61
CA LEU A 826 -32.63 6.35 -34.97
C LEU A 826 -32.29 7.42 -36.01
N ASN A 827 -32.59 8.68 -35.69
CA ASN A 827 -32.08 9.80 -36.45
C ASN A 827 -30.54 9.91 -36.32
N ASP A 828 -29.91 10.68 -37.20
CA ASP A 828 -28.45 10.78 -37.25
C ASP A 828 -27.83 11.32 -35.94
N GLU A 829 -28.53 12.22 -35.25
CA GLU A 829 -28.09 12.78 -33.97
C GLU A 829 -28.02 11.70 -32.87
N ASN A 830 -29.10 10.95 -32.65
CA ASN A 830 -29.15 9.90 -31.64
C ASN A 830 -28.25 8.72 -32.01
N LYS A 831 -28.08 8.41 -33.30
CA LYS A 831 -27.12 7.42 -33.76
C LYS A 831 -25.69 7.83 -33.41
N ALA A 832 -25.29 9.07 -33.74
CA ALA A 832 -23.96 9.58 -33.44
C ALA A 832 -23.69 9.62 -31.92
N TRP A 833 -24.66 10.13 -31.16
CA TRP A 833 -24.59 10.16 -29.70
C TRP A 833 -24.46 8.74 -29.11
N PHE A 834 -25.23 7.76 -29.59
CA PHE A 834 -25.18 6.40 -29.05
C PHE A 834 -23.81 5.76 -29.28
N LEU A 835 -23.27 5.86 -30.51
CA LEU A 835 -21.94 5.34 -30.83
C LEU A 835 -20.84 6.01 -30.00
N GLN A 836 -20.92 7.33 -29.80
CA GLN A 836 -20.00 8.07 -28.94
C GLN A 836 -20.11 7.64 -27.46
N SER A 837 -21.33 7.50 -26.93
CA SER A 837 -21.59 7.20 -25.52
C SER A 837 -21.02 5.87 -25.05
N ILE A 838 -20.83 4.90 -25.95
CA ILE A 838 -20.22 3.59 -25.66
C ILE A 838 -18.75 3.50 -26.13
N CYS A 839 -18.19 4.60 -26.61
CA CYS A 839 -16.87 4.67 -27.24
C CYS A 839 -16.70 3.60 -28.36
N TRP A 840 -17.71 3.45 -29.22
CA TRP A 840 -17.66 2.46 -30.30
C TRP A 840 -16.63 2.87 -31.35
N SER A 841 -15.78 1.90 -31.71
CA SER A 841 -14.90 1.98 -32.88
C SER A 841 -15.16 0.78 -33.76
N LYS A 842 -15.00 0.95 -35.08
CA LYS A 842 -14.98 -0.19 -35.99
C LYS A 842 -13.74 -1.03 -35.65
N GLN A 843 -13.98 -2.23 -35.11
CA GLN A 843 -12.93 -3.19 -34.75
C GLN A 843 -12.21 -3.72 -36.00
#